data_AF-A0A7W6BBG3-F1
#
_entry.id   AF-A0A7W6BBG3-F1
#
_cell.length_a   1.000
_cell.length_b   1.000
_cell.length_c   1.000
_cell.angle_alpha   90.00
_cell.angle_beta   90.00
_cell.angle_gamma   90.00
#
_symmetry.space_group_name_H-M   'P 1'
#
loop_
_entity.id
_entity.type
_entity.pdbx_description
1 polymer ?
#
loop_
_entity_poly.entity_id
_entity_poly.type
_entity_poly.pdbx_seq_one_letter_code
_entity_poly.pdbx_strand_id
1 'polypeptide(L)'
;MVEETVSGLLSLAKNESIFRNDIVQDYLPDAMRPAERPRLILLGGQPGAGKTAVLIASHAELEQSGSTIRIVGDDLRSYHPQFPVFQRQDPETASQFTQGDAGRWTEKLSAAATERRVNIVFETTMRTPENVARVIGVARDAGYDVEVRAVAVNPRLSWQGNHYRFEEMLRAGDAARVPPQHIHDAAVDGLRTSLEKLESERLVDRVQLLTRGGTILYDNEMRDREWSRAPGARHALEVEQSRPMTRVELQRFADDWSYVLGRMEERNAPNDRIAAVRARAVEDVNFLLTQRRDTDREEGTQRGRMVFQRQADALALFVELYDGASRDAERRPLGNIEAHAIGRLTQTYIALKLVEAARGLGLLPEDGKIVATRAMVQDKRGTQEFPAAHRLPADLAVETPDGARRRFTEHFDVELNRVAVDRDVFSRTDRLSRLANVADSWIEAAGMRKALARAANAVASGGMSADAAMTGIVEPGYAAAIAQASRRLDRNMALAERAAIATLIVDEKGEPFRAMRDDLRLRTVDLDNRARAKAMMEAVLAETARHGHLGLEQRRAADEFVRGIAENERNLGVRRVPVQDRSAMQSDALVPARQLPDLTEPEVADRLRVSSRLADKRAEIENLSRLVFGNSQVVSASVDRVTNARSGAAAGDDMRDGRLGDLAGEGRKWLRGPNPERQTAEAHAPRLAAALADYGLAVDFERHQIVTQHREEQARQRVEIPRPSEGLLGVLKAEDHEQVRRLNAEPTLRRELEAVTLAITKRLSPAEKTDLKGGNVTRLSSSLGISQAQGASLRLVHERARALQDRTQRQSRDLARANQLDIRR
;
A
#
# COMPACT_ATOMS: atom_id res chain seq x y z
N MET A 1 33.39 -2.70 -28.33
CA MET A 1 32.19 -3.38 -27.78
C MET A 1 32.42 -4.05 -26.41
N VAL A 2 33.65 -4.25 -25.93
CA VAL A 2 33.92 -4.92 -24.63
C VAL A 2 33.86 -3.94 -23.43
N GLU A 3 34.06 -2.63 -23.64
CA GLU A 3 34.04 -1.62 -22.58
C GLU A 3 32.63 -1.21 -22.11
N GLU A 4 31.61 -1.27 -22.98
CA GLU A 4 30.21 -0.92 -22.62
C GLU A 4 29.62 -1.87 -21.56
N THR A 5 30.10 -3.12 -21.50
CA THR A 5 29.59 -4.15 -20.59
C THR A 5 30.00 -3.99 -19.13
N VAL A 6 31.02 -3.18 -18.82
CA VAL A 6 31.58 -3.06 -17.45
C VAL A 6 31.18 -1.75 -16.77
N SER A 7 31.02 -0.64 -17.51
CA SER A 7 30.67 0.65 -16.91
C SER A 7 29.16 0.95 -16.85
N GLY A 8 28.36 0.28 -17.70
CA GLY A 8 26.93 0.55 -17.85
C GLY A 8 26.59 1.83 -18.62
N LEU A 9 27.58 2.62 -19.06
CA LEU A 9 27.39 3.80 -19.92
C LEU A 9 27.30 3.40 -21.39
N LEU A 10 26.31 3.93 -22.09
CA LEU A 10 26.19 3.77 -23.54
C LEU A 10 27.24 4.60 -24.29
N SER A 11 27.70 4.09 -25.43
CA SER A 11 28.38 4.94 -26.41
C SER A 11 27.49 6.14 -26.81
N LEU A 12 28.14 7.27 -27.09
CA LEU A 12 27.44 8.51 -27.46
C LEU A 12 26.49 8.31 -28.66
N ALA A 13 26.91 7.52 -29.65
CA ALA A 13 26.08 7.20 -30.82
C ALA A 13 24.83 6.39 -30.44
N LYS A 14 24.95 5.43 -29.51
CA LYS A 14 23.80 4.63 -29.06
C LYS A 14 22.85 5.45 -28.17
N ASN A 15 23.40 6.25 -27.26
CA ASN A 15 22.62 7.21 -26.46
C ASN A 15 21.83 8.17 -27.37
N GLU A 16 22.47 8.72 -28.40
CA GLU A 16 21.84 9.61 -29.37
C GLU A 16 20.76 8.92 -30.20
N SER A 17 21.02 7.68 -30.64
CA SER A 17 20.04 6.90 -31.40
C SER A 17 18.77 6.64 -30.60
N ILE A 18 18.88 6.22 -29.33
CA ILE A 18 17.73 6.01 -28.44
C ILE A 18 16.98 7.32 -28.20
N PHE A 19 17.71 8.42 -28.00
CA PHE A 19 17.09 9.73 -27.82
C PHE A 19 16.20 10.11 -29.00
N ARG A 20 16.74 10.07 -30.23
CA ARG A 20 16.01 10.50 -31.43
C ARG A 20 14.88 9.56 -31.82
N ASN A 21 15.10 8.26 -31.72
CA ASN A 21 14.18 7.26 -32.28
C ASN A 21 13.10 6.83 -31.28
N ASP A 22 13.38 6.89 -29.98
CA ASP A 22 12.46 6.40 -28.94
C ASP A 22 11.96 7.57 -28.07
N ILE A 23 12.85 8.26 -27.35
CA ILE A 23 12.46 9.25 -26.33
C ILE A 23 11.74 10.46 -26.95
N VAL A 24 12.24 11.01 -28.06
CA VAL A 24 11.60 12.15 -28.73
C VAL A 24 10.21 11.76 -29.25
N GLN A 25 10.03 10.55 -29.78
CA GLN A 25 8.73 10.11 -30.29
C GLN A 25 7.69 9.97 -29.17
N ASP A 26 8.10 9.45 -28.02
CA ASP A 26 7.19 9.24 -26.89
C ASP A 26 6.81 10.53 -26.15
N TYR A 27 7.76 11.47 -26.01
CA TYR A 27 7.56 12.70 -25.24
C TYR A 27 7.21 13.92 -26.08
N LEU A 28 7.62 13.97 -27.35
CA LEU A 28 7.45 15.09 -28.26
C LEU A 28 6.93 14.59 -29.62
N PRO A 29 5.72 14.02 -29.71
CA PRO A 29 5.14 13.62 -30.98
C PRO A 29 4.93 14.84 -31.89
N ASP A 30 5.04 14.64 -33.21
CA ASP A 30 5.00 15.72 -34.21
C ASP A 30 3.64 16.46 -34.27
N ALA A 31 2.59 15.89 -33.68
CA ALA A 31 1.28 16.53 -33.56
C ALA A 31 1.22 17.66 -32.52
N MET A 32 2.23 17.82 -31.65
CA MET A 32 2.27 18.90 -30.66
C MET A 32 2.40 20.26 -31.32
N ARG A 33 1.60 21.23 -30.84
CA ARG A 33 1.59 22.59 -31.37
C ARG A 33 2.41 23.50 -30.46
N PRO A 34 3.23 24.41 -31.02
CA PRO A 34 3.90 25.45 -30.24
C PRO A 34 2.91 26.27 -29.41
N ALA A 35 3.25 26.54 -28.15
CA ALA A 35 2.54 27.48 -27.31
C ALA A 35 2.97 28.92 -27.66
N GLU A 36 1.99 29.84 -27.72
CA GLU A 36 2.26 31.26 -28.00
C GLU A 36 3.12 31.88 -26.89
N ARG A 37 2.76 31.60 -25.63
CA ARG A 37 3.50 31.97 -24.42
C ARG A 37 3.90 30.69 -23.66
N PRO A 38 5.06 30.10 -23.96
CA PRO A 38 5.44 28.84 -23.36
C PRO A 38 5.76 29.04 -21.87
N ARG A 39 5.28 28.12 -21.02
CA ARG A 39 5.50 28.15 -19.57
C ARG A 39 6.35 26.97 -19.13
N LEU A 40 7.27 27.21 -18.20
CA LEU A 40 8.05 26.19 -17.50
C LEU A 40 7.65 26.18 -16.01
N ILE A 41 7.11 25.06 -15.54
CA ILE A 41 6.96 24.79 -14.10
C ILE A 41 8.09 23.86 -13.67
N LEU A 42 9.02 24.36 -12.87
CA LEU A 42 10.10 23.58 -12.28
C LEU A 42 9.68 23.11 -10.89
N LEU A 43 9.65 21.79 -10.68
CA LEU A 43 9.27 21.20 -9.40
C LEU A 43 10.50 20.86 -8.56
N GLY A 44 10.45 21.26 -7.29
CA GLY A 44 11.49 21.01 -6.29
C GLY A 44 11.00 20.16 -5.13
N GLY A 45 11.92 19.44 -4.50
CA GLY A 45 11.62 18.58 -3.34
C GLY A 45 12.59 17.43 -3.23
N GLN A 46 12.99 17.11 -2.01
CA GLN A 46 13.85 15.96 -1.76
C GLN A 46 13.18 14.64 -2.22
N PRO A 47 13.97 13.58 -2.51
CA PRO A 47 13.43 12.25 -2.78
C PRO A 47 12.45 11.81 -1.68
N GLY A 48 11.28 11.28 -2.05
CA GLY A 48 10.26 10.85 -1.09
C GLY A 48 9.34 11.96 -0.55
N ALA A 49 9.53 13.23 -0.94
CA ALA A 49 8.63 14.33 -0.57
C ALA A 49 7.21 14.24 -1.19
N GLY A 50 6.96 13.31 -2.12
CA GLY A 50 5.64 13.13 -2.74
C GLY A 50 5.32 14.14 -3.85
N LYS A 51 6.33 14.52 -4.65
CA LYS A 51 6.21 15.48 -5.77
C LYS A 51 5.20 15.07 -6.85
N THR A 52 4.86 13.79 -6.96
CA THR A 52 4.07 13.28 -8.08
C THR A 52 2.65 13.85 -8.16
N ALA A 53 2.01 14.14 -7.03
CA ALA A 53 0.68 14.78 -7.04
C ALA A 53 0.76 16.21 -7.61
N VAL A 54 1.76 16.99 -7.16
CA VAL A 54 2.01 18.35 -7.66
C VAL A 54 2.42 18.33 -9.13
N LEU A 55 3.18 17.32 -9.55
CA LEU A 55 3.57 17.11 -10.94
C LEU A 55 2.38 16.91 -11.86
N ILE A 56 1.45 16.04 -11.48
CA ILE A 56 0.23 15.78 -12.26
C ILE A 56 -0.67 17.01 -12.28
N ALA A 57 -0.86 17.66 -11.14
CA ALA A 57 -1.63 18.91 -11.05
C ALA A 57 -1.08 20.00 -11.98
N SER A 58 0.24 20.19 -11.96
CA SER A 58 0.91 21.22 -12.75
C SER A 58 0.85 20.90 -14.25
N HIS A 59 0.93 19.62 -14.62
CA HIS A 59 0.78 19.20 -16.01
C HIS A 59 -0.64 19.47 -16.52
N ALA A 60 -1.66 19.06 -15.77
CA ALA A 60 -3.07 19.30 -16.11
C ALA A 60 -3.43 20.80 -16.14
N GLU A 61 -2.74 21.65 -15.37
CA GLU A 61 -2.86 23.10 -15.48
C GLU A 61 -2.30 23.61 -16.81
N LEU A 62 -1.06 23.27 -17.17
CA LEU A 62 -0.43 23.79 -18.37
C LEU A 62 -1.08 23.28 -19.66
N GLU A 63 -1.62 22.06 -19.66
CA GLU A 63 -2.33 21.49 -20.81
C GLU A 63 -3.54 22.35 -21.25
N GLN A 64 -4.12 23.13 -20.33
CA GLN A 64 -5.23 24.05 -20.65
C GLN A 64 -4.79 25.23 -21.52
N SER A 65 -3.50 25.53 -21.54
CA SER A 65 -2.91 26.67 -22.26
C SER A 65 -2.11 26.28 -23.50
N GLY A 66 -1.84 24.99 -23.71
CA GLY A 66 -1.10 24.50 -24.87
C GLY A 66 -0.52 23.11 -24.68
N SER A 67 0.10 22.57 -25.74
CA SER A 67 0.80 21.29 -25.68
C SER A 67 1.84 21.31 -24.57
N THR A 68 1.76 20.33 -23.67
CA THR A 68 2.59 20.26 -22.46
C THR A 68 3.29 18.93 -22.39
N ILE A 69 4.54 18.94 -21.94
CA ILE A 69 5.28 17.72 -21.63
C ILE A 69 5.65 17.65 -20.15
N ARG A 70 5.83 16.43 -19.67
CA ARG A 70 6.33 16.13 -18.33
C ARG A 70 7.73 15.54 -18.44
N ILE A 71 8.71 16.16 -17.79
CA ILE A 71 10.09 15.66 -17.75
C ILE A 71 10.38 15.13 -16.35
N VAL A 72 10.61 13.81 -16.23
CA VAL A 72 11.10 13.16 -15.01
C VAL A 72 12.31 12.34 -15.37
N GLY A 73 13.49 12.74 -14.89
CA GLY A 73 14.75 12.11 -15.30
C GLY A 73 14.85 10.62 -14.93
N ASP A 74 14.17 10.19 -13.86
CA ASP A 74 14.14 8.78 -13.46
C ASP A 74 13.30 7.91 -14.43
N ASP A 75 12.25 8.45 -15.05
CA ASP A 75 11.39 7.73 -16.01
C ASP A 75 12.19 7.34 -17.27
N LEU A 76 13.18 8.17 -17.65
CA LEU A 76 14.03 7.96 -18.83
C LEU A 76 14.99 6.77 -18.70
N ARG A 77 15.21 6.24 -17.49
CA ARG A 77 16.09 5.07 -17.28
C ARG A 77 15.54 3.80 -17.92
N SER A 78 14.22 3.72 -18.08
CA SER A 78 13.53 2.58 -18.70
C SER A 78 13.96 2.35 -20.16
N TYR A 79 14.39 3.41 -20.86
CA TYR A 79 14.94 3.34 -22.22
C TYR A 79 16.34 2.74 -22.29
N HIS A 80 17.05 2.62 -21.16
CA HIS A 80 18.38 2.03 -21.15
C HIS A 80 18.30 0.51 -21.36
N PRO A 81 18.90 -0.06 -22.42
CA PRO A 81 18.71 -1.46 -22.80
C PRO A 81 19.09 -2.48 -21.71
N GLN A 82 20.04 -2.13 -20.86
CA GLN A 82 20.50 -2.98 -19.75
C GLN A 82 19.84 -2.68 -18.41
N PHE A 83 18.95 -1.67 -18.32
CA PHE A 83 18.29 -1.33 -17.05
C PHE A 83 17.56 -2.52 -16.40
N PRO A 84 16.82 -3.37 -17.14
CA PRO A 84 16.19 -4.56 -16.57
C PRO A 84 17.20 -5.62 -16.09
N VAL A 85 18.44 -5.59 -16.59
CA VAL A 85 19.51 -6.49 -16.12
C VAL A 85 20.07 -5.97 -14.80
N PHE A 86 20.39 -4.68 -14.72
CA PHE A 86 20.88 -4.07 -13.48
C PHE A 86 19.86 -4.18 -12.35
N GLN A 87 18.57 -3.93 -12.63
CA GLN A 87 17.49 -4.11 -11.66
C GLN A 87 17.37 -5.54 -11.13
N ARG A 88 17.64 -6.56 -11.97
CA ARG A 88 17.59 -7.97 -11.53
C ARG A 88 18.82 -8.39 -10.72
N GLN A 89 19.95 -7.74 -10.93
CA GLN A 89 21.19 -8.03 -10.19
C GLN A 89 21.12 -7.41 -8.79
N ASP A 90 20.80 -6.12 -8.73
CA ASP A 90 20.63 -5.39 -7.48
C ASP A 90 19.83 -4.10 -7.73
N PRO A 91 18.54 -4.06 -7.33
CA PRO A 91 17.71 -2.87 -7.46
C PRO A 91 18.27 -1.63 -6.76
N GLU A 92 19.01 -1.80 -5.66
CA GLU A 92 19.55 -0.66 -4.88
C GLU A 92 20.65 0.06 -5.66
N THR A 93 21.50 -0.67 -6.38
CA THR A 93 22.66 -0.11 -7.11
C THR A 93 22.40 0.11 -8.61
N ALA A 94 21.31 -0.45 -9.17
CA ALA A 94 20.99 -0.34 -10.60
C ALA A 94 21.00 1.09 -11.16
N SER A 95 20.62 2.06 -10.33
CA SER A 95 20.59 3.47 -10.72
C SER A 95 21.97 4.08 -11.01
N GLN A 96 23.04 3.53 -10.43
CA GLN A 96 24.41 4.04 -10.61
C GLN A 96 24.90 3.83 -12.05
N PHE A 97 24.49 2.73 -12.67
CA PHE A 97 24.88 2.38 -14.05
C PHE A 97 24.11 3.17 -15.11
N THR A 98 22.92 3.69 -14.79
CA THR A 98 22.04 4.37 -15.77
C THR A 98 21.96 5.88 -15.60
N GLN A 99 22.48 6.42 -14.50
CA GLN A 99 22.33 7.84 -14.17
C GLN A 99 22.97 8.77 -15.22
N GLY A 100 24.11 8.38 -15.79
CA GLY A 100 24.80 9.19 -16.80
C GLY A 100 23.98 9.36 -18.09
N ASP A 101 23.44 8.26 -18.62
CA ASP A 101 22.64 8.28 -19.84
C ASP A 101 21.27 8.95 -19.63
N ALA A 102 20.60 8.66 -18.52
CA ALA A 102 19.33 9.31 -18.17
C ALA A 102 19.49 10.82 -17.98
N GLY A 103 20.60 11.27 -17.38
CA GLY A 103 20.94 12.68 -17.26
C GLY A 103 21.10 13.35 -18.64
N ARG A 104 21.86 12.74 -19.55
CA ARG A 104 22.04 13.24 -20.93
C ARG A 104 20.70 13.32 -21.67
N TRP A 105 19.84 12.32 -21.55
CA TRP A 105 18.52 12.34 -22.17
C TRP A 105 17.61 13.42 -21.58
N THR A 106 17.68 13.65 -20.26
CA THR A 106 16.93 14.73 -19.61
C THR A 106 17.31 16.09 -20.17
N GLU A 107 18.61 16.37 -20.30
CA GLU A 107 19.11 17.64 -20.85
C GLU A 107 18.70 17.81 -22.32
N LYS A 108 18.85 16.77 -23.14
CA LYS A 108 18.46 16.78 -24.56
C LYS A 108 16.94 16.95 -24.73
N LEU A 109 16.14 16.27 -23.92
CA LEU A 109 14.68 16.38 -23.95
C LEU A 109 14.21 17.78 -23.57
N SER A 110 14.81 18.37 -22.54
CA SER A 110 14.55 19.76 -22.15
C SER A 110 14.89 20.73 -23.28
N ALA A 111 16.03 20.55 -23.95
CA ALA A 111 16.43 21.39 -25.08
C ALA A 111 15.47 21.25 -26.27
N ALA A 112 15.11 20.02 -26.65
CA ALA A 112 14.18 19.75 -27.75
C ALA A 112 12.77 20.30 -27.48
N ALA A 113 12.30 20.22 -26.24
CA ALA A 113 11.02 20.79 -25.83
C ALA A 113 11.04 22.33 -25.88
N THR A 114 12.16 22.91 -25.43
CA THR A 114 12.40 24.35 -25.50
C THR A 114 12.35 24.85 -26.95
N GLU A 115 13.05 24.16 -27.85
CA GLU A 115 13.07 24.44 -29.29
C GLU A 115 11.68 24.33 -29.94
N ARG A 116 10.88 23.33 -29.56
CA ARG A 116 9.50 23.16 -30.03
C ARG A 116 8.50 24.11 -29.38
N ARG A 117 8.93 24.95 -28.43
CA ARG A 117 8.10 25.92 -27.70
C ARG A 117 6.84 25.31 -27.06
N VAL A 118 6.96 24.11 -26.51
CA VAL A 118 5.85 23.48 -25.76
C VAL A 118 5.93 23.86 -24.28
N ASN A 119 4.81 23.80 -23.56
CA ASN A 119 4.84 23.95 -22.11
C ASN A 119 5.61 22.79 -21.45
N ILE A 120 6.31 23.06 -20.36
CA ILE A 120 7.17 22.07 -19.70
C ILE A 120 6.84 22.03 -18.21
N VAL A 121 6.58 20.84 -17.68
CA VAL A 121 6.64 20.57 -16.24
C VAL A 121 7.84 19.67 -15.96
N PHE A 122 8.82 20.20 -15.26
CA PHE A 122 10.10 19.52 -15.06
C PHE A 122 10.30 19.17 -13.58
N GLU A 123 10.29 17.87 -13.26
CA GLU A 123 10.62 17.38 -11.92
C GLU A 123 12.13 17.37 -11.67
N THR A 124 12.55 18.03 -10.61
CA THR A 124 13.93 17.96 -10.11
C THR A 124 13.95 17.85 -8.58
N THR A 125 15.14 17.68 -8.01
CA THR A 125 15.35 17.80 -6.56
C THR A 125 15.71 19.22 -6.11
N MET A 126 16.05 20.11 -7.06
CA MET A 126 16.64 21.43 -6.78
C MET A 126 17.80 21.38 -5.78
N ARG A 127 18.61 20.32 -5.83
CA ARG A 127 19.73 20.12 -4.90
C ARG A 127 20.87 21.12 -5.08
N THR A 128 21.07 21.62 -6.31
CA THR A 128 22.23 22.48 -6.65
C THR A 128 21.71 23.79 -7.22
N PRO A 129 21.81 24.91 -6.50
CA PRO A 129 21.27 26.21 -6.90
C PRO A 129 21.76 26.67 -8.29
N GLU A 130 23.02 26.39 -8.63
CA GLU A 130 23.64 26.79 -9.90
C GLU A 130 23.06 26.02 -11.09
N ASN A 131 22.79 24.71 -10.90
CA ASN A 131 22.13 23.91 -11.93
C ASN A 131 20.68 24.35 -12.14
N VAL A 132 19.98 24.70 -11.06
CA VAL A 132 18.62 25.25 -11.12
C VAL A 132 18.63 26.57 -11.88
N ALA A 133 19.51 27.51 -11.51
CA ALA A 133 19.65 28.80 -12.19
C ALA A 133 20.00 28.64 -13.69
N ARG A 134 20.87 27.68 -14.04
CA ARG A 134 21.21 27.38 -15.44
C ARG A 134 19.98 26.92 -16.25
N VAL A 135 19.19 25.99 -15.72
CA VAL A 135 17.97 25.50 -16.39
C VAL A 135 16.99 26.65 -16.61
N ILE A 136 16.81 27.49 -15.60
CA ILE A 136 15.93 28.66 -15.66
C ILE A 136 16.43 29.69 -16.68
N GLY A 137 17.73 29.99 -16.70
CA GLY A 137 18.34 30.90 -17.66
C GLY A 137 18.08 30.47 -19.11
N VAL A 138 18.32 29.19 -19.41
CA VAL A 138 18.06 28.62 -20.76
C VAL A 138 16.59 28.76 -21.15
N ALA A 139 15.66 28.52 -20.23
CA ALA A 139 14.22 28.67 -20.51
C ALA A 139 13.84 30.14 -20.75
N ARG A 140 14.36 31.07 -19.94
CA ARG A 140 14.08 32.51 -20.11
C ARG A 140 14.67 33.08 -21.40
N ASP A 141 15.88 32.66 -21.77
CA ASP A 141 16.51 33.03 -23.05
C ASP A 141 15.67 32.55 -24.25
N ALA A 142 14.93 31.45 -24.07
CA ALA A 142 13.96 30.94 -25.05
C ALA A 142 12.56 31.58 -24.95
N GLY A 143 12.37 32.57 -24.05
CA GLY A 143 11.12 33.31 -23.90
C GLY A 143 10.05 32.63 -23.05
N TYR A 144 10.42 31.76 -22.12
CA TYR A 144 9.47 31.10 -21.22
C TYR A 144 9.16 31.96 -19.99
N ASP A 145 7.90 31.93 -19.56
CA ASP A 145 7.52 32.31 -18.21
C ASP A 145 7.84 31.14 -17.26
N VAL A 146 8.59 31.40 -16.19
CA VAL A 146 9.14 30.37 -15.31
C VAL A 146 8.54 30.46 -13.92
N GLU A 147 7.94 29.36 -13.49
CA GLU A 147 7.37 29.16 -12.17
C GLU A 147 8.08 28.03 -11.43
N VAL A 148 8.36 28.22 -10.15
CA VAL A 148 8.94 27.19 -9.28
C VAL A 148 7.91 26.76 -8.26
N ARG A 149 7.68 25.45 -8.16
CA ARG A 149 6.83 24.85 -7.11
C ARG A 149 7.65 23.84 -6.32
N ALA A 150 7.82 24.07 -5.03
CA ALA A 150 8.54 23.15 -4.16
C ALA A 150 7.63 22.50 -3.12
N VAL A 151 7.82 21.21 -2.87
CA VAL A 151 7.03 20.45 -1.90
C VAL A 151 7.73 20.48 -0.54
N ALA A 152 7.07 21.10 0.43
CA ALA A 152 7.55 21.24 1.80
C ALA A 152 7.11 20.03 2.64
N VAL A 153 8.09 19.22 3.05
CA VAL A 153 7.87 17.98 3.83
C VAL A 153 9.00 17.80 4.82
N ASN A 154 8.65 17.37 6.04
CA ASN A 154 9.61 16.96 7.07
C ASN A 154 10.63 15.93 6.53
N PRO A 155 11.95 16.13 6.70
CA PRO A 155 12.97 15.22 6.18
C PRO A 155 12.85 13.75 6.61
N ARG A 156 12.38 13.49 7.85
CA ARG A 156 12.16 12.10 8.33
C ARG A 156 10.97 11.46 7.60
N LEU A 157 9.92 12.23 7.33
CA LEU A 157 8.77 11.78 6.55
C LEU A 157 9.13 11.48 5.09
N SER A 158 9.94 12.33 4.44
CA SER A 158 10.41 12.03 3.07
C SER A 158 11.37 10.84 3.02
N TRP A 159 12.21 10.66 4.05
CA TRP A 159 13.09 9.50 4.14
C TRP A 159 12.30 8.19 4.27
N GLN A 160 11.33 8.14 5.17
CA GLN A 160 10.38 7.03 5.25
C GLN A 160 9.67 6.79 3.90
N GLY A 161 9.21 7.87 3.26
CA GLY A 161 8.53 7.79 1.96
C GLY A 161 9.37 7.08 0.89
N ASN A 162 10.71 7.17 0.95
CA ASN A 162 11.58 6.41 0.05
C ASN A 162 11.51 4.90 0.31
N HIS A 163 11.49 4.48 1.58
CA HIS A 163 11.35 3.06 1.94
C HIS A 163 9.95 2.52 1.61
N TYR A 164 8.90 3.29 1.91
CA TYR A 164 7.54 2.94 1.54
C TYR A 164 7.42 2.72 0.03
N ARG A 165 7.86 3.70 -0.77
CA ARG A 165 7.83 3.62 -2.23
C ARG A 165 8.66 2.45 -2.75
N PHE A 166 9.81 2.16 -2.15
CA PHE A 166 10.65 1.03 -2.54
C PHE A 166 9.92 -0.31 -2.39
N GLU A 167 9.29 -0.55 -1.24
CA GLU A 167 8.54 -1.79 -0.99
C GLU A 167 7.31 -1.92 -1.90
N GLU A 168 6.62 -0.82 -2.19
CA GLU A 168 5.49 -0.81 -3.13
C GLU A 168 5.91 -1.07 -4.57
N MET A 169 7.00 -0.46 -5.03
CA MET A 169 7.52 -0.71 -6.38
C MET A 169 8.01 -2.16 -6.52
N LEU A 170 8.69 -2.71 -5.51
CA LEU A 170 9.07 -4.13 -5.53
C LEU A 170 7.84 -5.04 -5.61
N ARG A 171 6.77 -4.71 -4.88
CA ARG A 171 5.50 -5.46 -4.94
C ARG A 171 4.88 -5.43 -6.33
N ALA A 172 4.88 -4.27 -6.98
CA ALA A 172 4.36 -4.09 -8.33
C ALA A 172 5.23 -4.77 -9.40
N GLY A 173 6.47 -5.15 -9.06
CA GLY A 173 7.46 -5.65 -10.02
C GLY A 173 8.16 -4.54 -10.79
N ASP A 174 8.04 -3.30 -10.32
CA ASP A 174 8.60 -2.10 -10.90
C ASP A 174 10.07 -1.90 -10.49
N ALA A 175 10.72 -0.96 -11.16
CA ALA A 175 12.08 -0.53 -10.90
C ALA A 175 12.23 0.21 -9.55
N ALA A 176 12.30 -0.54 -8.46
CA ALA A 176 12.40 0.01 -7.11
C ALA A 176 13.83 0.48 -6.77
N ARG A 177 13.96 1.61 -6.05
CA ARG A 177 15.21 2.02 -5.40
C ARG A 177 14.96 2.87 -4.16
N VAL A 178 15.84 2.74 -3.17
CA VAL A 178 16.03 3.75 -2.11
C VAL A 178 17.24 4.61 -2.51
N PRO A 179 17.10 5.94 -2.67
CA PRO A 179 18.25 6.81 -2.93
C PRO A 179 19.27 6.71 -1.79
N PRO A 180 20.58 6.87 -2.06
CA PRO A 180 21.57 6.99 -0.99
C PRO A 180 21.21 8.15 -0.05
N GLN A 181 21.37 7.95 1.26
CA GLN A 181 20.92 8.94 2.25
C GLN A 181 21.56 10.32 2.07
N HIS A 182 22.87 10.37 1.80
CA HIS A 182 23.57 11.64 1.53
C HIS A 182 22.99 12.41 0.31
N ILE A 183 22.37 11.71 -0.66
CA ILE A 183 21.71 12.34 -1.81
C ILE A 183 20.37 12.95 -1.40
N HIS A 184 19.63 12.26 -0.52
CA HIS A 184 18.41 12.78 0.08
C HIS A 184 18.70 14.02 0.93
N ASP A 185 19.66 13.93 1.85
CA ASP A 185 19.98 14.98 2.80
C ASP A 185 20.53 16.22 2.08
N ALA A 186 21.42 16.03 1.10
CA ALA A 186 21.88 17.13 0.26
C ALA A 186 20.74 17.83 -0.50
N ALA A 187 19.69 17.11 -0.91
CA ALA A 187 18.52 17.70 -1.55
C ALA A 187 17.65 18.51 -0.58
N VAL A 188 17.58 18.12 0.70
CA VAL A 188 16.88 18.88 1.74
C VAL A 188 17.53 20.25 1.92
N ASP A 189 18.85 20.29 2.09
CA ASP A 189 19.58 21.55 2.28
C ASP A 189 19.69 22.35 0.98
N GLY A 190 19.96 21.66 -0.14
CA GLY A 190 20.07 22.29 -1.46
C GLY A 190 18.79 23.00 -1.91
N LEU A 191 17.62 22.46 -1.55
CA LEU A 191 16.34 23.09 -1.85
C LEU A 191 16.19 24.44 -1.13
N ARG A 192 16.60 24.54 0.14
CA ARG A 192 16.55 25.78 0.94
C ARG A 192 17.38 26.87 0.27
N THR A 193 18.63 26.55 -0.07
CA THR A 193 19.56 27.48 -0.72
C THR A 193 19.08 27.85 -2.13
N SER A 194 18.51 26.90 -2.87
CA SER A 194 17.98 27.17 -4.21
C SER A 194 16.82 28.17 -4.15
N LEU A 195 15.85 27.98 -3.26
CA LEU A 195 14.71 28.91 -3.12
C LEU A 195 15.15 30.33 -2.74
N GLU A 196 16.10 30.45 -1.81
CA GLU A 196 16.67 31.75 -1.43
C GLU A 196 17.37 32.44 -2.60
N LYS A 197 18.19 31.70 -3.36
CA LYS A 197 18.86 32.23 -4.56
C LYS A 197 17.84 32.71 -5.60
N LEU A 198 16.79 31.91 -5.86
CA LEU A 198 15.76 32.23 -6.84
C LEU A 198 15.03 33.55 -6.53
N GLU A 199 14.68 33.78 -5.27
CA GLU A 199 14.03 35.03 -4.87
C GLU A 199 15.00 36.21 -4.79
N SER A 200 16.19 36.03 -4.21
CA SER A 200 17.18 37.11 -4.05
C SER A 200 17.72 37.61 -5.38
N GLU A 201 17.95 36.72 -6.35
CA GLU A 201 18.46 37.05 -7.69
C GLU A 201 17.33 37.28 -8.70
N ARG A 202 16.06 37.20 -8.29
CA ARG A 202 14.87 37.45 -9.13
C ARG A 202 14.86 36.62 -10.43
N LEU A 203 15.20 35.33 -10.32
CA LEU A 203 15.41 34.46 -11.47
C LEU A 203 14.12 33.91 -12.08
N VAL A 204 13.00 33.97 -11.36
CA VAL A 204 11.72 33.36 -11.74
C VAL A 204 10.56 34.33 -11.58
N ASP A 205 9.45 34.00 -12.22
CA ASP A 205 8.25 34.84 -12.25
C ASP A 205 7.30 34.52 -11.08
N ARG A 206 7.36 33.30 -10.52
CA ARG A 206 6.60 32.90 -9.33
C ARG A 206 7.27 31.79 -8.54
N VAL A 207 7.15 31.82 -7.21
CA VAL A 207 7.59 30.77 -6.29
C VAL A 207 6.42 30.32 -5.42
N GLN A 208 6.13 29.03 -5.42
CA GLN A 208 5.14 28.41 -4.55
C GLN A 208 5.74 27.31 -3.68
N LEU A 209 5.30 27.23 -2.43
CA LEU A 209 5.53 26.08 -1.56
C LEU A 209 4.23 25.37 -1.28
N LEU A 210 4.23 24.05 -1.44
CA LEU A 210 3.04 23.22 -1.27
C LEU A 210 3.30 22.09 -0.28
N THR A 211 2.29 21.69 0.47
CA THR A 211 2.32 20.43 1.21
C THR A 211 2.26 19.24 0.24
N ARG A 212 2.53 18.03 0.73
CA ARG A 212 2.34 16.79 -0.03
C ARG A 212 0.90 16.60 -0.55
N GLY A 213 -0.09 17.17 0.13
CA GLY A 213 -1.50 17.17 -0.28
C GLY A 213 -1.91 18.35 -1.17
N GLY A 214 -0.94 19.11 -1.71
CA GLY A 214 -1.19 20.22 -2.63
C GLY A 214 -1.67 21.52 -1.98
N THR A 215 -1.67 21.63 -0.65
CA THR A 215 -2.03 22.90 0.03
C THR A 215 -0.91 23.91 -0.14
N ILE A 216 -1.22 25.11 -0.63
CA ILE A 216 -0.24 26.20 -0.80
C ILE A 216 0.08 26.82 0.57
N LEU A 217 1.34 26.76 0.97
CA LEU A 217 1.88 27.33 2.21
C LEU A 217 2.49 28.70 1.99
N TYR A 218 3.06 28.92 0.80
CA TYR A 218 3.71 30.15 0.40
C TYR A 218 3.48 30.38 -1.09
N ASP A 219 3.24 31.63 -1.47
CA ASP A 219 3.06 32.04 -2.85
C ASP A 219 3.58 33.48 -3.00
N ASN A 220 4.54 33.66 -3.90
CA ASN A 220 5.09 34.97 -4.23
C ASN A 220 5.26 35.09 -5.75
N GLU A 221 4.81 36.20 -6.30
CA GLU A 221 4.77 36.46 -7.74
C GLU A 221 5.51 37.75 -8.04
N MET A 222 6.28 37.75 -9.13
CA MET A 222 6.97 38.90 -9.67
C MET A 222 6.01 39.76 -10.50
N ARG A 223 5.86 41.04 -10.16
CA ARG A 223 5.07 42.02 -10.91
C ARG A 223 5.92 43.27 -11.12
N ASP A 224 5.98 43.77 -12.35
CA ASP A 224 6.79 44.94 -12.70
C ASP A 224 8.26 44.87 -12.23
N ARG A 225 8.84 43.65 -12.26
CA ARG A 225 10.18 43.31 -11.76
C ARG A 225 10.40 43.46 -10.25
N GLU A 226 9.33 43.57 -9.48
CA GLU A 226 9.36 43.52 -8.02
C GLU A 226 8.53 42.35 -7.48
N TRP A 227 8.94 41.81 -6.33
CA TRP A 227 8.16 40.78 -5.65
C TRP A 227 6.91 41.38 -5.02
N SER A 228 5.77 40.72 -5.18
CA SER A 228 4.51 41.13 -4.56
C SER A 228 4.56 41.10 -3.03
N ARG A 229 5.44 40.28 -2.45
CA ARG A 229 5.73 40.19 -1.01
C ARG A 229 7.23 40.11 -0.79
N ALA A 230 7.69 40.49 0.41
CA ALA A 230 9.10 40.31 0.77
C ALA A 230 9.50 38.82 0.62
N PRO A 231 10.66 38.52 -0.01
CA PRO A 231 11.17 37.16 -0.12
C PRO A 231 11.18 36.40 1.22
N GLY A 232 10.69 35.18 1.20
CA GLY A 232 10.47 34.38 2.42
C GLY A 232 10.33 32.88 2.18
N ALA A 233 10.54 32.39 0.95
CA ALA A 233 10.33 30.99 0.61
C ALA A 233 11.22 30.05 1.45
N ARG A 234 12.50 30.37 1.64
CA ARG A 234 13.40 29.57 2.47
C ARG A 234 12.86 29.41 3.90
N HIS A 235 12.45 30.51 4.52
CA HIS A 235 11.93 30.50 5.88
C HIS A 235 10.63 29.70 5.98
N ALA A 236 9.69 29.90 5.06
CA ALA A 236 8.44 29.15 5.01
C ALA A 236 8.67 27.63 4.85
N LEU A 237 9.66 27.23 4.03
CA LEU A 237 10.07 25.84 3.89
C LEU A 237 10.64 25.27 5.20
N GLU A 238 11.55 26.00 5.86
CA GLU A 238 12.16 25.59 7.12
C GLU A 238 11.13 25.44 8.25
N VAL A 239 10.13 26.33 8.31
CA VAL A 239 9.01 26.27 9.25
C VAL A 239 8.21 24.97 9.06
N GLU A 240 7.80 24.64 7.83
CA GLU A 240 7.03 23.41 7.61
C GLU A 240 7.89 22.15 7.81
N GLN A 241 9.16 22.16 7.41
CA GLN A 241 10.06 21.03 7.61
C GLN A 241 10.29 20.71 9.08
N SER A 242 10.26 21.73 9.95
CA SER A 242 10.48 21.60 11.39
C SER A 242 9.20 21.56 12.22
N ARG A 243 8.02 21.77 11.60
CA ARG A 243 6.73 21.77 12.28
C ARG A 243 6.52 20.48 13.10
N PRO A 244 6.18 20.59 14.40
CA PRO A 244 5.80 19.43 15.20
C PRO A 244 4.60 18.71 14.57
N MET A 245 4.77 17.41 14.32
CA MET A 245 3.68 16.59 13.82
C MET A 245 2.54 16.50 14.85
N THR A 246 1.31 16.57 14.38
CA THR A 246 0.13 16.27 15.19
C THR A 246 0.14 14.81 15.62
N ARG A 247 -0.63 14.45 16.66
CA ARG A 247 -0.73 13.05 17.11
C ARG A 247 -1.22 12.10 16.00
N VAL A 248 -2.09 12.59 15.11
CA VAL A 248 -2.60 11.83 13.96
C VAL A 248 -1.53 11.67 12.87
N GLU A 249 -0.75 12.71 12.59
CA GLU A 249 0.36 12.63 11.62
C GLU A 249 1.48 11.72 12.13
N LEU A 250 1.84 11.83 13.41
CA LEU A 250 2.75 10.89 14.06
C LEU A 250 2.23 9.46 13.91
N GLN A 251 0.91 9.27 14.06
CA GLN A 251 0.32 7.94 13.94
C GLN A 251 0.57 7.31 12.58
N ARG A 252 0.11 8.00 11.55
CA ARG A 252 0.33 7.60 10.16
C ARG A 252 1.81 7.35 9.89
N PHE A 253 2.69 8.21 10.42
CA PHE A 253 4.13 8.04 10.30
C PHE A 253 4.64 6.75 10.97
N ALA A 254 4.10 6.29 12.09
CA ALA A 254 4.54 5.00 12.62
C ALA A 254 3.93 3.81 11.87
N ASP A 255 2.67 3.91 11.46
CA ASP A 255 1.99 2.87 10.69
C ASP A 255 2.69 2.62 9.35
N ASP A 256 3.11 3.67 8.66
CA ASP A 256 3.89 3.58 7.41
C ASP A 256 5.23 2.86 7.63
N TRP A 257 5.89 3.04 8.78
CA TRP A 257 7.11 2.31 9.12
C TRP A 257 6.82 0.83 9.42
N SER A 258 5.74 0.54 10.12
CA SER A 258 5.30 -0.83 10.36
C SER A 258 4.91 -1.54 9.06
N TYR A 259 4.26 -0.84 8.14
CA TYR A 259 3.96 -1.34 6.81
C TYR A 259 5.25 -1.72 6.07
N VAL A 260 6.23 -0.81 6.00
CA VAL A 260 7.55 -1.08 5.40
C VAL A 260 8.19 -2.32 6.00
N LEU A 261 8.26 -2.42 7.34
CA LEU A 261 8.87 -3.58 8.01
C LEU A 261 8.11 -4.87 7.73
N GLY A 262 6.77 -4.84 7.72
CA GLY A 262 5.94 -5.99 7.37
C GLY A 262 6.20 -6.46 5.93
N ARG A 263 6.28 -5.53 4.98
CA ARG A 263 6.61 -5.83 3.57
C ARG A 263 8.02 -6.42 3.41
N MET A 264 9.00 -5.90 4.14
CA MET A 264 10.35 -6.45 4.18
C MET A 264 10.36 -7.90 4.71
N GLU A 265 9.61 -8.18 5.78
CA GLU A 265 9.45 -9.53 6.34
C GLU A 265 8.76 -10.47 5.33
N GLU A 266 7.66 -10.04 4.71
CA GLU A 266 6.91 -10.82 3.71
C GLU A 266 7.76 -11.24 2.51
N ARG A 267 8.65 -10.36 2.02
CA ARG A 267 9.55 -10.68 0.90
C ARG A 267 10.83 -11.40 1.33
N ASN A 268 10.96 -11.77 2.61
CA ASN A 268 12.16 -12.37 3.21
C ASN A 268 13.42 -11.52 2.97
N ALA A 269 13.34 -10.21 3.24
CA ALA A 269 14.50 -9.33 3.19
C ALA A 269 15.61 -9.81 4.16
N PRO A 270 16.89 -9.54 3.88
CA PRO A 270 17.99 -9.91 4.79
C PRO A 270 17.78 -9.36 6.21
N ASN A 271 18.01 -10.20 7.23
CA ASN A 271 17.72 -9.86 8.63
C ASN A 271 18.49 -8.62 9.12
N ASP A 272 19.72 -8.42 8.64
CA ASP A 272 20.55 -7.24 8.92
C ASP A 272 19.91 -5.96 8.36
N ARG A 273 19.31 -6.04 7.16
CA ARG A 273 18.59 -4.92 6.56
C ARG A 273 17.29 -4.61 7.31
N ILE A 274 16.53 -5.63 7.70
CA ILE A 274 15.33 -5.45 8.54
C ILE A 274 15.71 -4.79 9.87
N ALA A 275 16.79 -5.24 10.52
CA ALA A 275 17.27 -4.68 11.78
C ALA A 275 17.68 -3.20 11.63
N ALA A 276 18.39 -2.85 10.55
CA ALA A 276 18.80 -1.47 10.28
C ALA A 276 17.59 -0.54 10.06
N VAL A 277 16.61 -0.95 9.25
CA VAL A 277 15.39 -0.17 9.01
C VAL A 277 14.55 -0.06 10.29
N ARG A 278 14.46 -1.13 11.09
CA ARG A 278 13.75 -1.11 12.39
C ARG A 278 14.40 -0.14 13.37
N ALA A 279 15.72 -0.16 13.48
CA ALA A 279 16.45 0.78 14.34
C ALA A 279 16.18 2.23 13.92
N ARG A 280 16.17 2.51 12.61
CA ARG A 280 15.83 3.84 12.08
C ARG A 280 14.38 4.24 12.38
N ALA A 281 13.43 3.35 12.18
CA ALA A 281 12.02 3.62 12.47
C ALA A 281 11.79 3.96 13.95
N VAL A 282 12.44 3.24 14.87
CA VAL A 282 12.40 3.52 16.32
C VAL A 282 13.03 4.87 16.64
N GLU A 283 14.18 5.20 16.03
CA GLU A 283 14.84 6.49 16.19
C GLU A 283 13.93 7.64 15.73
N ASP A 284 13.36 7.54 14.53
CA ASP A 284 12.50 8.55 13.93
C ASP A 284 11.24 8.81 14.78
N VAL A 285 10.55 7.74 15.21
CA VAL A 285 9.34 7.85 16.05
C VAL A 285 9.67 8.46 17.41
N ASN A 286 10.78 8.05 18.06
CA ASN A 286 11.19 8.63 19.34
C ASN A 286 11.53 10.11 19.23
N PHE A 287 12.22 10.51 18.15
CA PHE A 287 12.55 11.91 17.90
C PHE A 287 11.28 12.75 17.81
N LEU A 288 10.33 12.33 16.98
CA LEU A 288 9.11 13.10 16.73
C LEU A 288 8.15 13.08 17.94
N LEU A 289 8.12 11.99 18.73
CA LEU A 289 7.41 11.94 20.00
C LEU A 289 8.00 12.91 21.04
N THR A 290 9.33 13.04 21.07
CA THR A 290 10.01 13.98 21.97
C THR A 290 9.68 15.41 21.58
N GLN A 291 9.81 15.73 20.28
CA GLN A 291 9.42 17.03 19.74
C GLN A 291 7.97 17.39 20.13
N ARG A 292 7.01 16.47 19.96
CA ARG A 292 5.61 16.73 20.35
C ARG A 292 5.42 16.92 21.85
N ARG A 293 6.16 16.18 22.69
CA ARG A 293 6.10 16.36 24.15
C ARG A 293 6.60 17.73 24.58
N ASP A 294 7.65 18.22 23.94
CA ASP A 294 8.20 19.54 24.23
C ASP A 294 7.20 20.64 23.82
N THR A 295 6.56 20.50 22.66
CA THR A 295 5.45 21.38 22.26
C THR A 295 4.25 21.30 23.22
N ASP A 296 3.82 20.09 23.65
CA ASP A 296 2.73 19.93 24.62
C ASP A 296 3.05 20.63 25.97
N ARG A 297 4.35 20.69 26.36
CA ARG A 297 4.80 21.43 27.57
C ARG A 297 4.70 22.94 27.38
N GLU A 298 5.13 23.45 26.24
CA GLU A 298 5.04 24.88 25.89
C GLU A 298 3.57 25.34 25.79
N GLU A 299 2.69 24.48 25.27
CA GLU A 299 1.24 24.71 25.16
C GLU A 299 0.48 24.55 26.50
N GLY A 300 1.16 24.27 27.61
CA GLY A 300 0.53 24.13 28.94
C GLY A 300 -0.31 22.86 29.13
N THR A 301 -0.15 21.86 28.26
CA THR A 301 -1.00 20.67 28.17
C THR A 301 -0.36 19.46 28.87
N GLN A 302 -0.09 19.51 30.18
CA GLN A 302 0.55 18.38 30.86
C GLN A 302 -0.41 17.34 31.46
N ARG A 303 -0.16 16.05 31.18
CA ARG A 303 -0.44 14.91 32.08
C ARG A 303 0.90 14.22 32.38
N GLY A 304 1.20 14.00 33.66
CA GLY A 304 2.50 13.48 34.13
C GLY A 304 2.78 12.03 33.73
N ARG A 305 4.07 11.70 33.57
CA ARG A 305 4.61 10.33 33.64
C ARG A 305 5.73 10.29 34.69
N MET A 306 5.77 9.22 35.48
CA MET A 306 6.79 8.96 36.51
C MET A 306 8.05 8.29 35.93
N VAL A 307 9.17 8.48 36.65
CA VAL A 307 10.58 8.33 36.25
C VAL A 307 11.08 6.88 36.05
N PHE A 308 10.28 5.84 36.29
CA PHE A 308 10.77 4.44 36.31
C PHE A 308 10.04 3.46 35.38
N GLN A 309 9.84 3.81 34.10
CA GLN A 309 9.47 2.84 33.07
C GLN A 309 10.70 2.53 32.19
N ARG A 310 11.09 1.24 32.10
CA ARG A 310 12.02 0.77 31.05
C ARG A 310 11.48 1.24 29.68
N GLN A 311 12.37 1.69 28.79
CA GLN A 311 12.00 2.09 27.42
C GLN A 311 11.28 0.91 26.74
N ALA A 312 9.96 1.00 26.64
CA ALA A 312 9.20 0.15 25.75
C ALA A 312 9.55 0.52 24.30
N ASP A 313 9.53 -0.46 23.40
CA ASP A 313 9.69 -0.22 21.97
C ASP A 313 8.65 0.80 21.53
N ALA A 314 9.09 2.03 21.27
CA ALA A 314 8.21 3.15 21.00
C ALA A 314 7.46 2.96 19.69
N LEU A 315 8.04 2.26 18.71
CA LEU A 315 7.37 1.94 17.45
C LEU A 315 6.27 0.91 17.69
N ALA A 316 6.59 -0.19 18.38
CA ALA A 316 5.59 -1.21 18.71
C ALA A 316 4.48 -0.66 19.60
N LEU A 317 4.81 0.08 20.66
CA LEU A 317 3.84 0.64 21.60
C LEU A 317 2.95 1.68 20.91
N PHE A 318 3.50 2.49 20.00
CA PHE A 318 2.77 3.57 19.35
C PHE A 318 1.81 3.07 18.25
N VAL A 319 2.25 2.10 17.43
CA VAL A 319 1.41 1.37 16.48
C VAL A 319 0.30 0.59 17.22
N GLU A 320 0.63 -0.04 18.35
CA GLU A 320 -0.35 -0.68 19.24
C GLU A 320 -1.33 0.32 19.90
N LEU A 321 -1.00 1.61 19.98
CA LEU A 321 -1.77 2.63 20.70
C LEU A 321 -2.78 3.41 19.85
N TYR A 322 -2.74 3.33 18.51
CA TYR A 322 -3.36 4.35 17.67
C TYR A 322 -3.86 3.89 16.28
N ASP A 323 -3.60 2.65 15.84
CA ASP A 323 -4.25 2.12 14.63
C ASP A 323 -5.73 1.75 14.95
N GLY A 324 -6.65 2.67 14.65
CA GLY A 324 -8.10 2.49 14.84
C GLY A 324 -8.57 2.27 16.28
N ALA A 325 -7.75 2.60 17.28
CA ALA A 325 -8.03 2.23 18.67
C ALA A 325 -9.27 2.94 19.24
N SER A 326 -10.31 2.16 19.55
CA SER A 326 -11.39 2.57 20.44
C SER A 326 -10.79 2.88 21.81
N ARG A 327 -11.26 3.96 22.45
CA ARG A 327 -10.75 4.43 23.74
C ARG A 327 -11.86 4.48 24.77
N ASP A 328 -11.50 4.28 26.03
CA ASP A 328 -12.41 4.56 27.14
C ASP A 328 -12.60 6.08 27.35
N ALA A 329 -13.50 6.46 28.26
CA ALA A 329 -13.79 7.86 28.60
C ALA A 329 -12.55 8.65 29.11
N GLU A 330 -11.48 7.95 29.49
CA GLU A 330 -10.22 8.52 29.99
C GLU A 330 -9.11 8.55 28.93
N ARG A 331 -9.43 8.16 27.68
CA ARG A 331 -8.57 8.09 26.48
C ARG A 331 -7.53 6.96 26.46
N ARG A 332 -7.73 5.88 27.22
CA ARG A 332 -6.86 4.70 27.21
C ARG A 332 -7.18 3.75 26.05
N PRO A 333 -6.17 3.11 25.44
CA PRO A 333 -6.35 2.24 24.27
C PRO A 333 -7.07 0.92 24.63
N LEU A 334 -8.04 0.52 23.82
CA LEU A 334 -8.69 -0.81 23.93
C LEU A 334 -8.34 -1.76 22.76
N GLY A 335 -7.79 -1.21 21.67
CA GLY A 335 -7.61 -1.87 20.36
C GLY A 335 -8.68 -1.45 19.35
N ASN A 336 -8.59 -1.91 18.10
CA ASN A 336 -9.61 -1.65 17.06
C ASN A 336 -10.80 -2.61 17.24
N ILE A 337 -11.67 -2.30 18.20
CA ILE A 337 -12.79 -3.15 18.59
C ILE A 337 -13.82 -3.26 17.45
N GLU A 338 -14.02 -2.18 16.69
CA GLU A 338 -14.94 -2.12 15.56
C GLU A 338 -14.51 -3.07 14.44
N ALA A 339 -13.26 -2.98 13.97
CA ALA A 339 -12.75 -3.89 12.94
C ALA A 339 -12.78 -5.35 13.41
N HIS A 340 -12.51 -5.60 14.69
CA HIS A 340 -12.63 -6.93 15.28
C HIS A 340 -14.07 -7.45 15.26
N ALA A 341 -15.05 -6.64 15.68
CA ALA A 341 -16.45 -7.01 15.70
C ALA A 341 -17.00 -7.30 14.29
N ILE A 342 -16.67 -6.44 13.32
CA ILE A 342 -17.05 -6.61 11.91
C ILE A 342 -16.37 -7.86 11.33
N GLY A 343 -15.04 -7.98 11.49
CA GLY A 343 -14.27 -9.12 11.01
C GLY A 343 -14.81 -10.45 11.54
N ARG A 344 -15.29 -10.47 12.78
CA ARG A 344 -15.87 -11.64 13.43
C ARG A 344 -17.20 -12.08 12.82
N LEU A 345 -18.10 -11.15 12.50
CA LEU A 345 -19.33 -11.49 11.77
C LEU A 345 -19.02 -11.93 10.34
N THR A 346 -18.09 -11.26 9.66
CA THR A 346 -17.66 -11.62 8.31
C THR A 346 -17.12 -13.04 8.24
N GLN A 347 -16.22 -13.42 9.15
CA GLN A 347 -15.68 -14.80 9.15
C GLN A 347 -16.73 -15.84 9.53
N THR A 348 -17.65 -15.49 10.42
CA THR A 348 -18.75 -16.38 10.77
C THR A 348 -19.63 -16.65 9.54
N TYR A 349 -19.92 -15.63 8.74
CA TYR A 349 -20.68 -15.77 7.51
C TYR A 349 -19.91 -16.56 6.43
N ILE A 350 -18.61 -16.29 6.23
CA ILE A 350 -17.76 -17.06 5.32
C ILE A 350 -17.73 -18.54 5.72
N ALA A 351 -17.60 -18.85 7.01
CA ALA A 351 -17.65 -20.24 7.50
C ALA A 351 -18.98 -20.93 7.16
N LEU A 352 -20.12 -20.24 7.32
CA LEU A 352 -21.43 -20.80 6.93
C LEU A 352 -21.55 -21.01 5.41
N LYS A 353 -21.04 -20.07 4.61
CA LYS A 353 -21.03 -20.18 3.15
C LYS A 353 -20.12 -21.30 2.67
N LEU A 354 -18.98 -21.52 3.33
CA LEU A 354 -18.12 -22.68 3.06
C LEU A 354 -18.82 -23.99 3.41
N VAL A 355 -19.59 -24.07 4.51
CA VAL A 355 -20.40 -25.25 4.85
C VAL A 355 -21.47 -25.50 3.78
N GLU A 356 -22.14 -24.45 3.30
CA GLU A 356 -23.12 -24.52 2.21
C GLU A 356 -22.49 -25.03 0.90
N ALA A 357 -21.31 -24.53 0.56
CA ALA A 357 -20.54 -24.96 -0.61
C ALA A 357 -20.08 -26.41 -0.49
N ALA A 358 -19.51 -26.81 0.66
CA ALA A 358 -19.07 -28.17 0.92
C ALA A 358 -20.22 -29.18 0.86
N ARG A 359 -21.41 -28.82 1.36
CA ARG A 359 -22.64 -29.60 1.18
C ARG A 359 -23.01 -29.73 -0.30
N GLY A 360 -23.04 -28.61 -1.03
CA GLY A 360 -23.38 -28.60 -2.46
C GLY A 360 -22.42 -29.40 -3.35
N LEU A 361 -21.18 -29.60 -2.87
CA LEU A 361 -20.15 -30.39 -3.54
C LEU A 361 -20.07 -31.84 -3.05
N GLY A 362 -20.86 -32.22 -2.03
CA GLY A 362 -20.83 -33.56 -1.45
C GLY A 362 -19.55 -33.89 -0.67
N LEU A 363 -18.86 -32.87 -0.13
CA LEU A 363 -17.61 -33.01 0.62
C LEU A 363 -17.83 -33.36 2.11
N LEU A 364 -19.07 -33.20 2.59
CA LEU A 364 -19.46 -33.53 3.96
C LEU A 364 -20.02 -34.96 4.04
N PRO A 365 -19.64 -35.74 5.07
CA PRO A 365 -20.20 -37.08 5.28
C PRO A 365 -21.68 -37.01 5.66
N GLU A 366 -22.49 -37.96 5.19
CA GLU A 366 -23.96 -37.95 5.33
C GLU A 366 -24.44 -37.94 6.79
N ASP A 367 -23.74 -38.63 7.70
CA ASP A 367 -24.04 -38.68 9.15
C ASP A 367 -23.12 -37.77 10.00
N GLY A 368 -22.40 -36.84 9.37
CA GLY A 368 -21.46 -35.95 10.05
C GLY A 368 -22.14 -34.79 10.78
N LYS A 369 -21.81 -34.61 12.07
CA LYS A 369 -22.27 -33.47 12.85
C LYS A 369 -21.17 -32.41 12.96
N ILE A 370 -21.48 -31.16 12.60
CA ILE A 370 -20.53 -30.06 12.80
C ILE A 370 -20.52 -29.65 14.27
N VAL A 371 -19.35 -29.64 14.89
CA VAL A 371 -19.14 -29.22 16.29
C VAL A 371 -18.16 -28.06 16.37
N ALA A 372 -18.46 -27.13 17.27
CA ALA A 372 -17.56 -26.03 17.60
C ALA A 372 -16.44 -26.53 18.52
N THR A 373 -15.19 -26.40 18.08
CA THR A 373 -14.00 -26.73 18.87
C THR A 373 -13.40 -25.47 19.49
N ARG A 374 -12.49 -25.63 20.47
CA ARG A 374 -11.69 -24.48 20.93
C ARG A 374 -10.73 -24.10 19.82
N ALA A 375 -10.50 -22.81 19.62
CA ALA A 375 -9.49 -22.34 18.67
C ALA A 375 -8.11 -22.90 19.06
N MET A 376 -7.62 -23.89 18.31
CA MET A 376 -6.44 -24.68 18.65
C MET A 376 -5.18 -24.18 17.94
N VAL A 377 -4.82 -22.89 18.08
CA VAL A 377 -3.43 -22.42 17.88
C VAL A 377 -3.17 -21.15 18.71
N GLN A 378 -2.63 -21.28 19.92
CA GLN A 378 -2.09 -20.14 20.68
C GLN A 378 -0.58 -20.06 20.48
N ASP A 379 -0.10 -19.05 19.75
CA ASP A 379 1.31 -18.65 19.74
C ASP A 379 1.42 -17.37 20.56
N LYS A 380 2.37 -17.34 21.50
CA LYS A 380 2.51 -16.28 22.51
C LYS A 380 3.32 -15.10 21.97
N ARG A 381 3.13 -14.72 20.71
CA ARG A 381 3.80 -13.55 20.12
C ARG A 381 2.87 -12.34 20.19
N GLY A 382 3.06 -11.55 21.25
CA GLY A 382 2.38 -10.29 21.56
C GLY A 382 2.84 -9.78 22.92
N THR A 383 2.73 -8.47 23.20
CA THR A 383 3.03 -7.93 24.54
C THR A 383 2.02 -8.49 25.57
N GLN A 384 2.38 -8.52 26.86
CA GLN A 384 1.44 -9.00 27.90
C GLN A 384 0.15 -8.16 27.99
N GLU A 385 0.16 -6.96 27.42
CA GLU A 385 -0.91 -5.97 27.45
C GLU A 385 -1.87 -6.09 26.24
N PHE A 386 -1.36 -6.50 25.07
CA PHE A 386 -2.13 -6.64 23.82
C PHE A 386 -1.95 -8.02 23.13
N PRO A 387 -2.54 -9.10 23.69
CA PRO A 387 -2.45 -10.42 23.08
C PRO A 387 -3.29 -10.54 21.79
N ALA A 388 -2.87 -11.45 20.90
CA ALA A 388 -3.61 -11.80 19.69
C ALA A 388 -4.98 -12.43 20.01
N ALA A 389 -6.01 -12.04 19.26
CA ALA A 389 -7.39 -12.50 19.34
C ALA A 389 -7.78 -13.41 18.16
N HIS A 390 -8.86 -14.16 18.32
CA HIS A 390 -9.47 -14.99 17.27
C HIS A 390 -10.57 -14.20 16.54
N ARG A 391 -10.60 -14.19 15.20
CA ARG A 391 -11.73 -13.59 14.46
C ARG A 391 -12.98 -14.47 14.51
N LEU A 392 -12.86 -15.80 14.47
CA LEU A 392 -13.99 -16.71 14.68
C LEU A 392 -14.22 -17.03 16.17
N PRO A 393 -15.49 -17.13 16.64
CA PRO A 393 -15.80 -17.44 18.04
C PRO A 393 -15.46 -18.90 18.43
N ALA A 394 -15.25 -19.76 17.45
CA ALA A 394 -14.76 -21.13 17.58
C ALA A 394 -14.30 -21.66 16.22
N ASP A 395 -13.40 -22.64 16.24
CA ASP A 395 -13.08 -23.44 15.05
C ASP A 395 -14.17 -24.51 14.84
N LEU A 396 -14.23 -25.11 13.65
CA LEU A 396 -15.24 -26.10 13.28
C LEU A 396 -14.60 -27.45 12.96
N ALA A 397 -15.21 -28.51 13.47
CA ALA A 397 -14.87 -29.89 13.12
C ALA A 397 -16.14 -30.67 12.75
N VAL A 398 -15.99 -31.66 11.88
CA VAL A 398 -17.03 -32.65 11.59
C VAL A 398 -16.77 -33.86 12.48
N GLU A 399 -17.76 -34.23 13.28
CA GLU A 399 -17.76 -35.40 14.15
C GLU A 399 -18.66 -36.49 13.54
N THR A 400 -18.09 -37.66 13.30
CA THR A 400 -18.81 -38.83 12.77
C THR A 400 -19.41 -39.67 13.90
N PRO A 401 -20.38 -40.58 13.62
CA PRO A 401 -21.08 -41.37 14.64
C PRO A 401 -20.17 -42.28 15.49
N ASP A 402 -19.01 -42.65 14.97
CA ASP A 402 -17.96 -43.41 15.65
C ASP A 402 -17.11 -42.55 16.61
N GLY A 403 -17.40 -41.25 16.70
CA GLY A 403 -16.70 -40.29 17.55
C GLY A 403 -15.41 -39.73 16.95
N ALA A 404 -15.06 -40.09 15.71
CA ALA A 404 -13.91 -39.49 15.04
C ALA A 404 -14.20 -38.01 14.69
N ARG A 405 -13.19 -37.17 14.86
CA ARG A 405 -13.30 -35.72 14.61
C ARG A 405 -12.27 -35.28 13.60
N ARG A 406 -12.73 -34.60 12.55
CA ARG A 406 -11.90 -34.03 11.50
C ARG A 406 -12.13 -32.53 11.40
N ARG A 407 -11.09 -31.71 11.23
CA ARG A 407 -11.27 -30.26 11.05
C ARG A 407 -12.06 -30.00 9.78
N PHE A 408 -12.95 -29.00 9.82
CA PHE A 408 -13.81 -28.67 8.68
C PHE A 408 -13.00 -28.37 7.41
N THR A 409 -11.86 -27.69 7.53
CA THR A 409 -10.99 -27.36 6.38
C THR A 409 -10.38 -28.59 5.71
N GLU A 410 -10.23 -29.71 6.40
CA GLU A 410 -9.66 -30.95 5.85
C GLU A 410 -10.63 -31.72 4.93
N HIS A 411 -11.87 -31.25 4.79
CA HIS A 411 -12.86 -31.80 3.85
C HIS A 411 -12.76 -31.23 2.43
N PHE A 412 -11.91 -30.21 2.22
CA PHE A 412 -11.63 -29.66 0.89
C PHE A 412 -10.47 -30.42 0.23
N ASP A 413 -10.64 -30.87 -1.00
CA ASP A 413 -9.65 -31.72 -1.69
C ASP A 413 -8.44 -30.89 -2.15
N VAL A 414 -8.69 -29.66 -2.63
CA VAL A 414 -7.65 -28.78 -3.15
C VAL A 414 -6.81 -28.22 -2.00
N GLU A 415 -5.51 -28.56 -1.97
CA GLU A 415 -4.57 -28.12 -0.93
C GLU A 415 -4.46 -26.60 -0.83
N LEU A 416 -4.51 -25.89 -1.96
CA LEU A 416 -4.50 -24.42 -1.99
C LEU A 416 -5.73 -23.82 -1.32
N ASN A 417 -6.91 -24.44 -1.48
CA ASN A 417 -8.13 -24.01 -0.82
C ASN A 417 -8.03 -24.22 0.69
N ARG A 418 -7.44 -25.33 1.14
CA ARG A 418 -7.18 -25.59 2.57
C ARG A 418 -6.32 -24.51 3.19
N VAL A 419 -5.20 -24.17 2.54
CA VAL A 419 -4.29 -23.10 2.98
C VAL A 419 -4.97 -21.73 2.99
N ALA A 420 -5.72 -21.40 1.94
CA ALA A 420 -6.44 -20.12 1.84
C ALA A 420 -7.53 -20.01 2.91
N VAL A 421 -8.33 -21.06 3.12
CA VAL A 421 -9.39 -21.06 4.14
C VAL A 421 -8.79 -21.02 5.56
N ASP A 422 -7.72 -21.76 5.84
CA ASP A 422 -7.06 -21.70 7.15
C ASP A 422 -6.40 -20.32 7.39
N ARG A 423 -5.83 -19.70 6.36
CA ARG A 423 -5.18 -18.37 6.46
C ARG A 423 -6.17 -17.21 6.49
N ASP A 424 -7.26 -17.29 5.73
CA ASP A 424 -8.13 -16.13 5.51
C ASP A 424 -9.43 -16.23 6.30
N VAL A 425 -9.79 -17.41 6.84
CA VAL A 425 -11.03 -17.62 7.60
C VAL A 425 -10.77 -18.05 9.05
N PHE A 426 -9.93 -19.06 9.25
CA PHE A 426 -9.66 -19.64 10.57
C PHE A 426 -8.38 -19.10 11.24
N SER A 427 -7.75 -18.07 10.67
CA SER A 427 -6.51 -17.50 11.19
C SER A 427 -6.70 -16.48 12.32
N ARG A 428 -5.60 -16.19 13.01
CA ARG A 428 -5.50 -15.08 13.97
C ARG A 428 -5.33 -13.77 13.26
N THR A 429 -5.82 -12.71 13.87
CA THR A 429 -6.12 -11.59 12.99
C THR A 429 -6.19 -10.23 13.65
N ASP A 430 -6.49 -10.11 14.95
CA ASP A 430 -6.57 -8.79 15.61
C ASP A 430 -5.77 -8.76 16.91
N ARG A 431 -5.06 -7.67 17.21
CA ARG A 431 -4.41 -7.43 18.51
C ARG A 431 -5.31 -6.54 19.35
N LEU A 432 -5.82 -7.07 20.46
CA LEU A 432 -6.75 -6.38 21.35
C LEU A 432 -6.16 -6.26 22.75
N SER A 433 -6.58 -5.25 23.51
CA SER A 433 -6.21 -5.17 24.93
C SER A 433 -6.58 -6.47 25.65
N ARG A 434 -5.81 -6.85 26.66
CA ARG A 434 -6.10 -8.03 27.49
C ARG A 434 -7.53 -8.03 28.04
N LEU A 435 -8.07 -6.85 28.39
CA LEU A 435 -9.44 -6.71 28.88
C LEU A 435 -10.50 -6.91 27.78
N ALA A 436 -10.25 -6.42 26.57
CA ALA A 436 -11.10 -6.69 25.41
C ALA A 436 -11.13 -8.20 25.07
N ASN A 437 -9.98 -8.88 25.13
CA ASN A 437 -9.90 -10.34 24.99
C ASN A 437 -10.68 -11.10 26.09
N VAL A 438 -10.74 -10.58 27.31
CA VAL A 438 -11.54 -11.17 28.40
C VAL A 438 -13.03 -10.99 28.15
N ALA A 439 -13.47 -9.79 27.74
CA ALA A 439 -14.86 -9.53 27.37
C ALA A 439 -15.30 -10.43 26.21
N ASP A 440 -14.43 -10.59 25.22
CA ASP A 440 -14.66 -11.41 24.06
C ASP A 440 -14.79 -12.91 24.40
N SER A 441 -13.89 -13.42 25.25
CA SER A 441 -13.99 -14.78 25.79
C SER A 441 -15.29 -15.02 26.59
N TRP A 442 -15.83 -13.98 27.23
CA TRP A 442 -17.11 -14.08 27.93
C TRP A 442 -18.29 -14.17 26.96
N ILE A 443 -18.25 -13.45 25.84
CA ILE A 443 -19.25 -13.56 24.77
C ILE A 443 -19.23 -14.98 24.17
N GLU A 444 -18.04 -15.53 23.91
CA GLU A 444 -17.89 -16.91 23.42
C GLU A 444 -18.52 -17.94 24.35
N ALA A 445 -18.21 -17.83 25.65
CA ALA A 445 -18.72 -18.73 26.68
C ALA A 445 -20.22 -18.54 26.98
N ALA A 446 -20.78 -17.36 26.70
CA ALA A 446 -22.18 -17.03 26.92
C ALA A 446 -23.14 -17.71 25.93
N GLY A 447 -22.65 -18.23 24.80
CA GLY A 447 -23.50 -18.99 23.88
C GLY A 447 -23.08 -18.98 22.42
N MET A 448 -22.11 -18.14 22.05
CA MET A 448 -21.75 -17.97 20.64
C MET A 448 -21.25 -19.23 19.96
N ARG A 449 -20.45 -20.06 20.65
CA ARG A 449 -20.01 -21.36 20.11
C ARG A 449 -21.18 -22.27 19.78
N LYS A 450 -22.24 -22.24 20.61
CA LYS A 450 -23.46 -23.01 20.39
C LYS A 450 -24.29 -22.44 19.24
N ALA A 451 -24.37 -21.11 19.12
CA ALA A 451 -25.07 -20.46 18.02
C ALA A 451 -24.41 -20.79 16.67
N LEU A 452 -23.09 -20.67 16.58
CA LEU A 452 -22.31 -21.02 15.38
C LEU A 452 -22.49 -22.49 15.00
N ALA A 453 -22.31 -23.42 15.94
CA ALA A 453 -22.48 -24.85 15.65
C ALA A 453 -23.92 -25.17 15.19
N ARG A 454 -24.95 -24.58 15.81
CA ARG A 454 -26.34 -24.77 15.39
C ARG A 454 -26.59 -24.24 13.98
N ALA A 455 -26.10 -23.05 13.67
CA ALA A 455 -26.21 -22.46 12.34
C ALA A 455 -25.50 -23.32 11.29
N ALA A 456 -24.27 -23.76 11.57
CA ALA A 456 -23.50 -24.63 10.68
C ALA A 456 -24.22 -25.97 10.41
N ASN A 457 -24.80 -26.61 11.44
CA ASN A 457 -25.57 -27.84 11.23
C ASN A 457 -26.87 -27.62 10.44
N ALA A 458 -27.57 -26.50 10.66
CA ALA A 458 -28.78 -26.17 9.90
C ALA A 458 -28.46 -25.93 8.41
N VAL A 459 -27.30 -25.35 8.12
CA VAL A 459 -26.79 -25.23 6.75
C VAL A 459 -26.36 -26.58 6.20
N ALA A 460 -25.56 -27.35 6.94
CA ALA A 460 -25.07 -28.65 6.50
C ALA A 460 -26.19 -29.65 6.16
N SER A 461 -27.29 -29.66 6.93
CA SER A 461 -28.43 -30.55 6.73
C SER A 461 -29.39 -30.15 5.61
N GLY A 462 -29.18 -28.99 4.97
CA GLY A 462 -30.13 -28.48 3.98
C GLY A 462 -31.30 -27.67 4.57
N GLY A 463 -31.45 -27.60 5.89
CA GLY A 463 -32.59 -26.96 6.55
C GLY A 463 -32.63 -25.43 6.43
N MET A 464 -31.48 -24.78 6.21
CA MET A 464 -31.36 -23.34 5.98
C MET A 464 -30.27 -23.02 4.96
N SER A 465 -30.38 -21.87 4.28
CA SER A 465 -29.25 -21.28 3.57
C SER A 465 -28.30 -20.60 4.55
N ALA A 466 -27.06 -20.33 4.13
CA ALA A 466 -26.10 -19.59 4.97
C ALA A 466 -26.63 -18.20 5.37
N ASP A 467 -27.33 -17.50 4.47
CA ASP A 467 -27.98 -16.21 4.74
C ASP A 467 -29.09 -16.30 5.79
N ALA A 468 -29.94 -17.32 5.67
CA ALA A 468 -31.03 -17.57 6.60
C ALA A 468 -30.51 -17.98 7.98
N ALA A 469 -29.44 -18.80 8.03
CA ALA A 469 -28.79 -19.18 9.27
C ALA A 469 -28.05 -18.01 9.94
N MET A 470 -27.41 -17.13 9.16
CA MET A 470 -26.77 -15.92 9.68
C MET A 470 -27.80 -15.02 10.36
N THR A 471 -28.89 -14.70 9.65
CA THR A 471 -29.94 -13.77 10.10
C THR A 471 -30.83 -14.38 11.19
N GLY A 472 -31.18 -15.67 11.07
CA GLY A 472 -32.12 -16.34 11.96
C GLY A 472 -31.50 -17.00 13.20
N ILE A 473 -30.19 -17.27 13.20
CA ILE A 473 -29.53 -18.01 14.30
C ILE A 473 -28.30 -17.27 14.84
N VAL A 474 -27.40 -16.78 13.97
CA VAL A 474 -26.12 -16.20 14.40
C VAL A 474 -26.28 -14.79 14.98
N GLU A 475 -26.89 -13.87 14.25
CA GLU A 475 -27.07 -12.47 14.70
C GLU A 475 -27.91 -12.37 15.98
N PRO A 476 -29.06 -13.08 16.13
CA PRO A 476 -29.79 -13.14 17.41
C PRO A 476 -29.00 -13.82 18.53
N GLY A 477 -28.19 -14.83 18.18
CA GLY A 477 -27.28 -15.50 19.10
C GLY A 477 -26.21 -14.56 19.67
N TYR A 478 -25.65 -13.68 18.82
CA TYR A 478 -24.72 -12.63 19.22
C TYR A 478 -25.35 -11.65 20.19
N ALA A 479 -26.52 -11.11 19.85
CA ALA A 479 -27.25 -10.20 20.73
C ALA A 479 -27.52 -10.81 22.11
N ALA A 480 -27.97 -12.07 22.16
CA ALA A 480 -28.23 -12.79 23.41
C ALA A 480 -26.95 -13.03 24.23
N ALA A 481 -25.84 -13.39 23.58
CA ALA A 481 -24.56 -13.63 24.23
C ALA A 481 -23.96 -12.34 24.83
N ILE A 482 -24.04 -11.22 24.10
CA ILE A 482 -23.59 -9.90 24.57
C ILE A 482 -24.41 -9.47 25.79
N ALA A 483 -25.74 -9.64 25.75
CA ALA A 483 -26.61 -9.31 26.88
C ALA A 483 -26.28 -10.16 28.13
N GLN A 484 -25.95 -11.45 27.94
CA GLN A 484 -25.54 -12.32 29.04
C GLN A 484 -24.15 -11.97 29.58
N ALA A 485 -23.20 -11.61 28.72
CA ALA A 485 -21.88 -11.15 29.13
C ALA A 485 -21.96 -9.84 29.94
N SER A 486 -22.83 -8.91 29.52
CA SER A 486 -23.10 -7.65 30.24
C SER A 486 -23.68 -7.92 31.64
N ARG A 487 -24.73 -8.76 31.76
CA ARG A 487 -25.28 -9.17 33.07
C ARG A 487 -24.27 -9.87 33.99
N ARG A 488 -23.28 -10.56 33.40
CA ARG A 488 -22.21 -11.21 34.16
C ARG A 488 -21.22 -10.17 34.69
N LEU A 489 -20.88 -9.16 33.90
CA LEU A 489 -20.02 -8.05 34.30
C LEU A 489 -20.63 -7.30 35.49
N ASP A 490 -21.90 -6.92 35.40
CA ASP A 490 -22.61 -6.21 36.48
C ASP A 490 -22.65 -7.02 37.77
N ARG A 491 -22.97 -8.32 37.69
CA ARG A 491 -22.97 -9.20 38.88
C ARG A 491 -21.60 -9.33 39.52
N ASN A 492 -20.55 -9.52 38.71
CA ASN A 492 -19.19 -9.64 39.22
C ASN A 492 -18.74 -8.34 39.91
N MET A 493 -19.12 -7.19 39.36
CA MET A 493 -18.80 -5.89 39.95
C MET A 493 -19.56 -5.64 41.25
N ALA A 494 -20.85 -5.96 41.31
CA ALA A 494 -21.62 -5.87 42.55
C ALA A 494 -21.10 -6.82 43.65
N LEU A 495 -20.50 -7.96 43.29
CA LEU A 495 -19.82 -8.84 44.25
C LEU A 495 -18.48 -8.26 44.71
N ALA A 496 -17.71 -7.65 43.81
CA ALA A 496 -16.44 -7.00 44.11
C ALA A 496 -16.60 -5.79 45.04
N GLU A 497 -17.61 -4.94 44.79
CA GLU A 497 -17.95 -3.78 45.62
C GLU A 497 -18.38 -4.22 47.03
N ARG A 498 -19.24 -5.25 47.12
CA ARG A 498 -19.65 -5.83 48.42
C ARG A 498 -18.47 -6.39 49.20
N ALA A 499 -17.52 -7.06 48.54
CA ALA A 499 -16.32 -7.56 49.17
C ALA A 499 -15.40 -6.42 49.67
N ALA A 500 -15.21 -5.36 48.87
CA ALA A 500 -14.40 -4.21 49.25
C ALA A 500 -14.97 -3.42 50.44
N ILE A 501 -16.30 -3.23 50.46
CA ILE A 501 -17.00 -2.60 51.59
C ILE A 501 -16.86 -3.45 52.86
N ALA A 502 -16.97 -4.78 52.74
CA ALA A 502 -16.82 -5.69 53.88
C ALA A 502 -15.40 -5.71 54.47
N THR A 503 -14.37 -5.44 53.65
CA THR A 503 -12.98 -5.33 54.11
C THR A 503 -12.60 -3.95 54.67
N LEU A 504 -13.40 -2.92 54.42
CA LEU A 504 -13.22 -1.56 54.98
C LEU A 504 -13.73 -1.45 56.43
N ILE A 505 -14.60 -2.36 56.85
CA ILE A 505 -15.05 -2.47 58.23
C ILE A 505 -13.98 -3.26 58.98
N VAL A 506 -13.16 -2.56 59.76
CA VAL A 506 -12.12 -3.13 60.61
C VAL A 506 -12.56 -3.11 62.07
N ASP A 507 -12.11 -4.10 62.84
CA ASP A 507 -12.32 -4.12 64.30
C ASP A 507 -11.40 -3.12 65.02
N GLU A 508 -11.48 -3.04 66.35
CA GLU A 508 -10.66 -2.14 67.18
C GLU A 508 -9.14 -2.38 67.05
N LYS A 509 -8.73 -3.51 66.46
CA LYS A 509 -7.32 -3.86 66.23
C LYS A 509 -6.87 -3.60 64.78
N GLY A 510 -7.76 -3.09 63.93
CA GLY A 510 -7.49 -2.82 62.52
C GLY A 510 -7.64 -4.04 61.61
N GLU A 511 -8.20 -5.15 62.11
CA GLU A 511 -8.38 -6.38 61.34
C GLU A 511 -9.73 -6.39 60.60
N PRO A 512 -9.80 -6.82 59.33
CA PRO A 512 -11.05 -6.82 58.56
C PRO A 512 -12.12 -7.74 59.19
N PHE A 513 -13.33 -7.22 59.41
CA PHE A 513 -14.45 -7.92 60.06
C PHE A 513 -14.90 -9.21 59.34
N ARG A 514 -14.59 -9.35 58.05
CA ARG A 514 -14.70 -10.61 57.28
C ARG A 514 -13.58 -10.73 56.26
N ALA A 515 -12.76 -11.78 56.38
CA ALA A 515 -11.84 -12.17 55.31
C ALA A 515 -12.60 -12.93 54.20
N MET A 516 -12.66 -12.37 52.99
CA MET A 516 -13.12 -13.10 51.79
C MET A 516 -11.94 -13.36 50.85
N ARG A 517 -11.85 -14.59 50.32
CA ARG A 517 -10.89 -14.93 49.26
C ARG A 517 -11.24 -14.20 47.97
N ASP A 518 -10.24 -13.56 47.37
CA ASP A 518 -10.34 -12.83 46.11
C ASP A 518 -10.41 -13.82 44.93
N ASP A 519 -11.62 -14.23 44.54
CA ASP A 519 -11.86 -15.23 43.48
C ASP A 519 -12.14 -14.60 42.10
N LEU A 520 -11.89 -13.30 41.94
CA LEU A 520 -12.17 -12.59 40.69
C LEU A 520 -11.00 -12.70 39.72
N ARG A 521 -11.24 -13.40 38.59
CA ARG A 521 -10.30 -13.60 37.45
C ARG A 521 -9.77 -12.31 36.79
N LEU A 522 -10.05 -11.13 37.34
CA LEU A 522 -9.59 -9.83 36.86
C LEU A 522 -8.30 -9.33 37.57
N ARG A 523 -7.82 -9.98 38.63
CA ARG A 523 -6.51 -9.74 39.29
C ARG A 523 -6.13 -8.24 39.45
N THR A 524 -7.05 -7.39 39.88
CA THR A 524 -6.80 -5.96 40.12
C THR A 524 -7.08 -5.60 41.59
N VAL A 525 -6.07 -5.05 42.26
CA VAL A 525 -5.97 -4.96 43.74
C VAL A 525 -6.73 -3.75 44.32
N ASP A 526 -7.07 -2.76 43.50
CA ASP A 526 -7.56 -1.43 43.93
C ASP A 526 -8.96 -1.10 43.35
N LEU A 527 -9.82 -0.47 44.16
CA LEU A 527 -11.22 -0.11 43.83
C LEU A 527 -11.33 0.76 42.58
N ASP A 528 -10.44 1.75 42.44
CA ASP A 528 -10.45 2.63 41.28
C ASP A 528 -9.99 1.88 40.02
N ASN A 529 -9.06 0.92 40.16
CA ASN A 529 -8.67 0.02 39.08
C ASN A 529 -9.83 -0.88 38.61
N ARG A 530 -10.71 -1.28 39.54
CA ARG A 530 -11.88 -2.13 39.22
C ARG A 530 -12.99 -1.35 38.53
N ALA A 531 -13.31 -0.14 38.99
CA ALA A 531 -14.25 0.74 38.29
C ALA A 531 -13.81 1.04 36.86
N ARG A 532 -12.49 1.24 36.67
CA ARG A 532 -11.87 1.42 35.35
C ARG A 532 -11.97 0.18 34.46
N ALA A 533 -11.67 -1.02 34.99
CA ALA A 533 -11.81 -2.26 34.24
C ALA A 533 -13.28 -2.52 33.80
N LYS A 534 -14.25 -2.18 34.67
CA LYS A 534 -15.68 -2.25 34.35
C LYS A 534 -16.04 -1.36 33.16
N ALA A 535 -15.70 -0.07 33.23
CA ALA A 535 -15.99 0.90 32.17
C ALA A 535 -15.36 0.49 30.82
N MET A 536 -14.13 -0.04 30.85
CA MET A 536 -13.44 -0.53 29.66
C MET A 536 -14.15 -1.76 29.04
N MET A 537 -14.58 -2.72 29.86
CA MET A 537 -15.30 -3.90 29.37
C MET A 537 -16.72 -3.54 28.87
N GLU A 538 -17.40 -2.58 29.50
CA GLU A 538 -18.69 -2.06 29.04
C GLU A 538 -18.57 -1.38 27.67
N ALA A 539 -17.51 -0.59 27.46
CA ALA A 539 -17.24 0.05 26.18
C ALA A 539 -17.01 -0.99 25.06
N VAL A 540 -16.28 -2.08 25.35
CA VAL A 540 -16.08 -3.19 24.41
C VAL A 540 -17.41 -3.84 24.06
N LEU A 541 -18.20 -4.24 25.06
CA LEU A 541 -19.49 -4.89 24.85
C LEU A 541 -20.47 -3.99 24.08
N ALA A 542 -20.49 -2.68 24.36
CA ALA A 542 -21.34 -1.72 23.69
C ALA A 542 -20.93 -1.48 22.22
N GLU A 543 -19.63 -1.42 21.93
CA GLU A 543 -19.12 -1.32 20.56
C GLU A 543 -19.43 -2.60 19.76
N THR A 544 -19.20 -3.78 20.35
CA THR A 544 -19.56 -5.05 19.71
C THR A 544 -21.08 -5.17 19.49
N ALA A 545 -21.91 -4.62 20.38
CA ALA A 545 -23.36 -4.60 20.21
C ALA A 545 -23.83 -3.71 19.04
N ARG A 546 -23.10 -2.62 18.75
CA ARG A 546 -23.40 -1.72 17.62
C ARG A 546 -23.20 -2.42 16.27
N HIS A 547 -22.26 -3.36 16.20
CA HIS A 547 -21.95 -4.16 15.01
C HIS A 547 -22.57 -5.56 15.09
N GLY A 548 -23.87 -5.64 15.42
CA GLY A 548 -24.61 -6.90 15.58
C GLY A 548 -25.16 -7.52 14.29
N HIS A 549 -24.98 -6.85 13.14
CA HIS A 549 -25.51 -7.27 11.84
C HIS A 549 -24.44 -7.11 10.75
N LEU A 550 -24.41 -8.05 9.80
CA LEU A 550 -23.45 -8.02 8.69
C LEU A 550 -24.07 -7.36 7.43
N GLY A 551 -23.49 -6.24 7.00
CA GLY A 551 -23.94 -5.45 5.85
C GLY A 551 -23.84 -6.17 4.49
N LEU A 552 -24.56 -5.64 3.50
CA LEU A 552 -24.68 -6.25 2.16
C LEU A 552 -23.36 -6.31 1.38
N GLU A 553 -22.51 -5.29 1.51
CA GLU A 553 -21.21 -5.28 0.81
C GLU A 553 -20.25 -6.33 1.36
N GLN A 554 -20.20 -6.49 2.68
CA GLN A 554 -19.38 -7.52 3.33
C GLN A 554 -19.87 -8.93 2.96
N ARG A 555 -21.19 -9.13 2.86
CA ARG A 555 -21.77 -10.39 2.37
C ARG A 555 -21.36 -10.69 0.93
N ARG A 556 -21.42 -9.70 0.03
CA ARG A 556 -20.99 -9.86 -1.38
C ARG A 556 -19.51 -10.24 -1.50
N ALA A 557 -18.63 -9.56 -0.77
CA ALA A 557 -17.20 -9.87 -0.77
C ALA A 557 -16.92 -11.30 -0.26
N ALA A 558 -17.62 -11.72 0.80
CA ALA A 558 -17.56 -13.08 1.31
C ALA A 558 -18.08 -14.12 0.28
N ASP A 559 -19.16 -13.80 -0.43
CA ASP A 559 -19.73 -14.68 -1.46
C ASP A 559 -18.76 -14.89 -2.63
N GLU A 560 -18.06 -13.84 -3.06
CA GLU A 560 -17.03 -13.94 -4.12
C GLU A 560 -15.85 -14.81 -3.70
N PHE A 561 -15.36 -14.64 -2.47
CA PHE A 561 -14.31 -15.49 -1.90
C PHE A 561 -14.72 -16.96 -1.91
N VAL A 562 -15.92 -17.28 -1.40
CA VAL A 562 -16.41 -18.66 -1.35
C VAL A 562 -16.70 -19.22 -2.74
N ARG A 563 -17.17 -18.39 -3.69
CA ARG A 563 -17.36 -18.80 -5.09
C ARG A 563 -16.04 -19.28 -5.70
N GLY A 564 -14.94 -18.56 -5.47
CA GLY A 564 -13.61 -18.96 -5.93
C GLY A 564 -13.15 -20.31 -5.35
N ILE A 565 -13.38 -20.53 -4.05
CA ILE A 565 -13.09 -21.82 -3.40
C ILE A 565 -13.92 -22.94 -4.04
N ALA A 566 -15.23 -22.74 -4.20
CA ALA A 566 -16.13 -23.74 -4.77
C ALA A 566 -15.83 -24.05 -6.24
N GLU A 567 -15.48 -23.05 -7.05
CA GLU A 567 -15.05 -23.25 -8.44
C GLU A 567 -13.74 -24.04 -8.54
N ASN A 568 -12.77 -23.75 -7.66
CA ASN A 568 -11.54 -24.52 -7.59
C ASN A 568 -11.81 -25.99 -7.25
N GLU A 569 -12.68 -26.28 -6.27
CA GLU A 569 -13.05 -27.67 -5.95
C GLU A 569 -13.77 -28.36 -7.11
N ARG A 570 -14.64 -27.65 -7.86
CA ARG A 570 -15.30 -28.23 -9.05
C ARG A 570 -14.34 -28.52 -10.20
N ASN A 571 -13.41 -27.61 -10.45
CA ASN A 571 -12.55 -27.65 -11.64
C ASN A 571 -11.28 -28.49 -11.43
N LEU A 572 -10.78 -28.55 -10.19
CA LEU A 572 -9.50 -29.18 -9.85
C LEU A 572 -9.67 -30.37 -8.88
N GLY A 573 -10.87 -30.57 -8.33
CA GLY A 573 -11.20 -31.73 -7.50
C GLY A 573 -11.20 -33.02 -8.31
N VAL A 574 -10.87 -34.13 -7.65
CA VAL A 574 -10.52 -35.41 -8.30
C VAL A 574 -11.73 -36.14 -8.93
N ARG A 575 -12.93 -35.54 -8.96
CA ARG A 575 -14.14 -36.14 -9.56
C ARG A 575 -14.71 -35.32 -10.73
N ARG A 576 -14.45 -35.87 -11.93
CA ARG A 576 -15.27 -35.87 -13.17
C ARG A 576 -15.30 -34.62 -14.08
N VAL A 577 -14.61 -34.74 -15.23
CA VAL A 577 -15.08 -34.66 -16.64
C VAL A 577 -14.10 -33.90 -17.57
N PRO A 578 -13.96 -34.34 -18.84
CA PRO A 578 -12.78 -34.13 -19.69
C PRO A 578 -12.83 -32.86 -20.54
N VAL A 579 -11.64 -32.39 -20.87
CA VAL A 579 -11.41 -31.27 -21.79
C VAL A 579 -11.55 -31.75 -23.24
N GLN A 580 -12.55 -31.23 -23.96
CA GLN A 580 -12.60 -31.25 -25.42
C GLN A 580 -12.50 -29.84 -25.99
N ASP A 581 -11.60 -29.73 -26.96
CA ASP A 581 -11.50 -28.79 -28.07
C ASP A 581 -11.73 -27.29 -27.87
N ARG A 582 -10.63 -26.54 -28.02
CA ARG A 582 -10.65 -25.33 -28.85
C ARG A 582 -9.48 -25.36 -29.83
N SER A 583 -9.86 -25.47 -31.10
CA SER A 583 -9.05 -25.50 -32.31
C SER A 583 -8.16 -24.27 -32.46
N ALA A 584 -6.89 -24.52 -32.76
CA ALA A 584 -5.87 -23.54 -33.08
C ALA A 584 -6.10 -22.90 -34.47
N MET A 585 -6.07 -21.56 -34.52
CA MET A 585 -5.55 -20.87 -35.71
C MET A 585 -4.02 -20.93 -35.64
N GLN A 586 -3.41 -21.57 -36.64
CA GLN A 586 -1.96 -21.70 -36.74
C GLN A 586 -1.32 -20.34 -37.00
N SER A 587 -0.72 -19.78 -35.96
CA SER A 587 0.35 -18.78 -36.07
C SER A 587 1.69 -19.52 -36.08
N ASP A 588 2.61 -19.10 -36.95
CA ASP A 588 3.97 -19.67 -37.09
C ASP A 588 4.90 -19.29 -35.90
N ALA A 589 4.37 -18.55 -34.91
CA ALA A 589 5.09 -18.07 -33.74
C ALA A 589 5.10 -19.09 -32.57
N LEU A 590 6.14 -19.03 -31.74
CA LEU A 590 6.21 -19.80 -30.50
C LEU A 590 5.21 -19.26 -29.46
N VAL A 591 5.08 -17.92 -29.39
CA VAL A 591 4.02 -17.23 -28.67
C VAL A 591 3.52 -16.07 -29.53
N PRO A 592 2.25 -16.07 -29.96
CA PRO A 592 1.73 -15.03 -30.85
C PRO A 592 1.57 -13.68 -30.13
N ALA A 593 1.75 -12.61 -30.89
CA ALA A 593 1.38 -11.27 -30.45
C ALA A 593 -0.15 -11.18 -30.22
N ARG A 594 -0.55 -10.42 -29.21
CA ARG A 594 -1.95 -10.10 -28.91
C ARG A 594 -2.13 -8.60 -28.84
N GLN A 595 -3.19 -8.10 -29.46
CA GLN A 595 -3.64 -6.73 -29.25
C GLN A 595 -4.67 -6.71 -28.13
N LEU A 596 -4.33 -6.01 -27.04
CA LEU A 596 -5.31 -5.65 -26.02
C LEU A 596 -5.97 -4.33 -26.40
N PRO A 597 -7.30 -4.21 -26.33
CA PRO A 597 -7.99 -2.94 -26.54
C PRO A 597 -7.61 -1.91 -25.47
N ASP A 598 -7.83 -0.64 -25.75
CA ASP A 598 -7.68 0.43 -24.74
C ASP A 598 -8.73 0.27 -23.63
N LEU A 599 -8.41 0.76 -22.44
CA LEU A 599 -9.37 0.76 -21.33
C LEU A 599 -10.53 1.70 -21.65
N THR A 600 -11.73 1.23 -21.39
CA THR A 600 -12.93 2.04 -21.38
C THR A 600 -13.04 2.83 -20.06
N GLU A 601 -13.72 3.97 -20.07
CA GLU A 601 -13.94 4.77 -18.86
C GLU A 601 -14.57 3.98 -17.69
N PRO A 602 -15.56 3.08 -17.91
CA PRO A 602 -16.06 2.21 -16.85
C PRO A 602 -14.99 1.31 -16.22
N GLU A 603 -14.09 0.73 -17.02
CA GLU A 603 -13.02 -0.13 -16.50
C GLU A 603 -12.00 0.66 -15.67
N VAL A 604 -11.70 1.90 -16.07
CA VAL A 604 -10.85 2.81 -15.29
C VAL A 604 -11.54 3.18 -13.98
N ALA A 605 -12.85 3.49 -14.02
CA ALA A 605 -13.62 3.83 -12.83
C ALA A 605 -13.70 2.67 -11.82
N ASP A 606 -13.89 1.44 -12.29
CA ASP A 606 -13.92 0.24 -11.43
C ASP A 606 -12.57 0.03 -10.73
N ARG A 607 -11.46 0.20 -11.46
CA ARG A 607 -10.10 0.11 -10.90
C ARG A 607 -9.81 1.23 -9.88
N LEU A 608 -10.27 2.45 -10.13
CA LEU A 608 -10.17 3.56 -9.17
C LEU A 608 -10.97 3.28 -7.88
N ARG A 609 -12.15 2.66 -8.00
CA ARG A 609 -13.00 2.33 -6.85
C ARG A 609 -12.32 1.39 -5.87
N VAL A 610 -11.61 0.38 -6.38
CA VAL A 610 -10.91 -0.62 -5.56
C VAL A 610 -9.47 -0.22 -5.17
N SER A 611 -9.01 0.97 -5.57
CA SER A 611 -7.69 1.48 -5.15
C SER A 611 -7.65 1.68 -3.63
N SER A 612 -6.71 1.01 -2.96
CA SER A 612 -6.48 1.14 -1.52
C SER A 612 -6.10 2.56 -1.14
N ARG A 613 -5.27 3.22 -1.95
CA ARG A 613 -4.86 4.60 -1.74
C ARG A 613 -6.04 5.57 -1.74
N LEU A 614 -6.99 5.37 -2.64
CA LEU A 614 -8.21 6.19 -2.68
C LEU A 614 -9.16 5.81 -1.55
N ALA A 615 -9.18 4.56 -1.10
CA ALA A 615 -9.96 4.14 0.06
C ALA A 615 -9.51 4.87 1.34
N ASP A 616 -8.21 4.99 1.58
CA ASP A 616 -7.67 5.72 2.73
C ASP A 616 -8.05 7.21 2.71
N LYS A 617 -8.04 7.81 1.51
CA LYS A 617 -8.45 9.20 1.31
C LYS A 617 -9.95 9.40 1.53
N ARG A 618 -10.79 8.47 1.06
CA ARG A 618 -12.23 8.48 1.34
C ARG A 618 -12.50 8.36 2.84
N ALA A 619 -11.80 7.47 3.55
CA ALA A 619 -11.93 7.32 4.99
C ALA A 619 -11.51 8.61 5.76
N GLU A 620 -10.45 9.29 5.31
CA GLU A 620 -10.05 10.59 5.84
C GLU A 620 -11.16 11.66 5.67
N ILE A 621 -11.75 11.72 4.47
CA ILE A 621 -12.85 12.65 4.15
C ILE A 621 -14.11 12.32 4.96
N GLU A 622 -14.47 11.05 5.10
CA GLU A 622 -15.60 10.60 5.92
C GLU A 622 -15.42 11.00 7.39
N ASN A 623 -14.21 10.85 7.93
CA ASN A 623 -13.92 11.26 9.30
C ASN A 623 -14.00 12.78 9.48
N LEU A 624 -13.43 13.56 8.54
CA LEU A 624 -13.54 15.02 8.56
C LEU A 624 -14.99 15.49 8.38
N SER A 625 -15.74 14.84 7.50
CA SER A 625 -17.19 15.07 7.30
C SER A 625 -17.97 14.85 8.59
N ARG A 626 -17.65 13.80 9.37
CA ARG A 626 -18.22 13.59 10.71
C ARG A 626 -17.92 14.73 11.67
N LEU A 627 -16.70 15.26 11.68
CA LEU A 627 -16.31 16.37 12.57
C LEU A 627 -16.93 17.70 12.18
N VAL A 628 -17.17 17.91 10.87
CA VAL A 628 -17.67 19.16 10.31
C VAL A 628 -19.19 19.21 10.30
N PHE A 629 -19.86 18.11 9.93
CA PHE A 629 -21.31 18.06 9.74
C PHE A 629 -22.04 17.18 10.76
N GLY A 630 -21.31 16.47 11.63
CA GLY A 630 -21.89 15.47 12.54
C GLY A 630 -22.32 14.18 11.83
N ASN A 631 -22.12 14.08 10.51
CA ASN A 631 -22.53 12.96 9.68
C ASN A 631 -21.50 12.73 8.56
N SER A 632 -20.94 11.51 8.49
CA SER A 632 -19.92 11.18 7.48
C SER A 632 -20.47 11.21 6.05
N GLN A 633 -21.77 10.98 5.85
CA GLN A 633 -22.38 10.79 4.53
C GLN A 633 -22.67 12.10 3.76
N VAL A 634 -22.55 13.26 4.40
CA VAL A 634 -22.90 14.57 3.80
C VAL A 634 -22.09 14.83 2.52
N VAL A 635 -20.83 14.41 2.50
CA VAL A 635 -19.93 14.63 1.36
C VAL A 635 -19.86 13.45 0.38
N SER A 636 -20.54 12.32 0.64
CA SER A 636 -20.42 11.10 -0.18
C SER A 636 -20.78 11.35 -1.65
N ALA A 637 -21.89 12.05 -1.91
CA ALA A 637 -22.30 12.37 -3.26
C ALA A 637 -21.35 13.35 -3.98
N SER A 638 -20.59 14.15 -3.24
CA SER A 638 -19.57 15.02 -3.81
C SER A 638 -18.29 14.22 -4.11
N VAL A 639 -17.87 13.35 -3.21
CA VAL A 639 -16.75 12.42 -3.39
C VAL A 639 -16.98 11.51 -4.60
N ASP A 640 -18.18 10.99 -4.79
CA ASP A 640 -18.54 10.15 -5.96
C ASP A 640 -18.49 10.92 -7.29
N ARG A 641 -18.70 12.24 -7.26
CA ARG A 641 -18.58 13.12 -8.43
C ARG A 641 -17.16 13.56 -8.72
N VAL A 642 -16.21 13.35 -7.79
CA VAL A 642 -14.80 13.66 -8.02
C VAL A 642 -14.21 12.60 -8.95
N THR A 643 -13.96 13.03 -10.20
CA THR A 643 -13.38 12.19 -11.27
C THR A 643 -11.96 12.61 -11.65
N ASN A 644 -11.50 13.75 -11.14
CA ASN A 644 -10.19 14.37 -11.42
C ASN A 644 -9.88 15.51 -10.42
N ALA A 645 -8.69 16.09 -10.53
CA ALA A 645 -8.25 17.22 -9.70
C ALA A 645 -9.20 18.41 -9.73
N ARG A 646 -9.74 18.74 -10.90
CA ARG A 646 -10.66 19.89 -11.08
C ARG A 646 -11.95 19.69 -10.30
N SER A 647 -12.56 18.51 -10.40
CA SER A 647 -13.79 18.18 -9.66
C SER A 647 -13.53 18.05 -8.15
N GLY A 648 -12.36 17.59 -7.73
CA GLY A 648 -11.94 17.62 -6.32
C GLY A 648 -11.79 19.03 -5.78
N ALA A 649 -11.14 19.92 -6.54
CA ALA A 649 -11.00 21.34 -6.19
C ALA A 649 -12.37 22.03 -6.08
N ALA A 650 -13.26 21.78 -7.04
CA ALA A 650 -14.63 22.29 -7.01
C ALA A 650 -15.42 21.79 -5.79
N ALA A 651 -15.27 20.51 -5.42
CA ALA A 651 -15.86 19.97 -4.20
C ALA A 651 -15.27 20.64 -2.93
N GLY A 652 -13.97 20.97 -2.95
CA GLY A 652 -13.33 21.75 -1.89
C GLY A 652 -13.87 23.19 -1.80
N ASP A 653 -14.17 23.83 -2.93
CA ASP A 653 -14.78 25.16 -2.96
C ASP A 653 -16.24 25.14 -2.49
N ASP A 654 -17.02 24.14 -2.92
CA ASP A 654 -18.38 23.91 -2.41
C ASP A 654 -18.38 23.72 -0.87
N MET A 655 -17.34 23.09 -0.32
CA MET A 655 -17.16 22.98 1.13
C MET A 655 -16.90 24.34 1.79
N ARG A 656 -16.02 25.17 1.21
CA ARG A 656 -15.70 26.51 1.74
C ARG A 656 -16.91 27.45 1.69
N ASP A 657 -17.72 27.32 0.66
CA ASP A 657 -18.90 28.15 0.42
C ASP A 657 -20.14 27.65 1.19
N GLY A 658 -20.02 26.57 1.96
CA GLY A 658 -21.13 25.99 2.74
C GLY A 658 -22.20 25.31 1.87
N ARG A 659 -21.89 24.97 0.61
CA ARG A 659 -22.83 24.33 -0.33
C ARG A 659 -22.97 22.82 -0.10
N LEU A 660 -22.08 22.21 0.68
CA LEU A 660 -22.13 20.77 1.00
C LEU A 660 -23.07 20.43 2.17
N GLY A 661 -23.35 21.36 3.09
CA GLY A 661 -24.22 21.14 4.23
C GLY A 661 -24.02 22.14 5.37
N ASP A 662 -24.91 22.09 6.37
CA ASP A 662 -24.81 22.93 7.56
C ASP A 662 -23.79 22.36 8.56
N LEU A 663 -22.89 23.22 9.05
CA LEU A 663 -21.92 22.84 10.09
C LEU A 663 -22.63 22.31 11.34
N ALA A 664 -22.03 21.30 11.97
CA ALA A 664 -22.53 20.71 13.22
C ALA A 664 -22.56 21.75 14.35
N GLY A 665 -23.50 21.56 15.27
CA GLY A 665 -23.64 22.40 16.46
C GLY A 665 -24.31 23.76 16.24
N GLU A 666 -24.64 24.43 17.33
CA GLU A 666 -25.28 25.74 17.30
C GLU A 666 -24.26 26.88 17.13
N GLY A 667 -24.47 27.70 16.10
CA GLY A 667 -23.76 28.95 15.87
C GLY A 667 -23.96 29.98 16.99
N ARG A 668 -23.20 31.07 16.92
CA ARG A 668 -23.30 32.19 17.87
C ARG A 668 -24.71 32.78 17.86
N LYS A 669 -25.39 32.78 19.01
CA LYS A 669 -26.68 33.46 19.22
C LYS A 669 -26.45 34.79 19.95
N TRP A 670 -27.42 35.70 19.91
CA TRP A 670 -27.35 37.06 20.47
C TRP A 670 -26.89 37.11 21.95
N LEU A 671 -27.09 36.04 22.73
CA LEU A 671 -26.73 35.94 24.15
C LEU A 671 -25.75 34.81 24.51
N ARG A 672 -25.30 33.97 23.56
CA ARG A 672 -24.37 32.83 23.82
C ARG A 672 -23.40 32.58 22.66
N GLY A 673 -22.15 32.28 23.01
CA GLY A 673 -21.11 31.87 22.06
C GLY A 673 -21.42 30.55 21.35
N PRO A 674 -20.71 30.22 20.25
CA PRO A 674 -20.87 28.95 19.56
C PRO A 674 -20.55 27.78 20.49
N ASN A 675 -21.32 26.70 20.38
CA ASN A 675 -21.13 25.52 21.22
C ASN A 675 -19.83 24.76 20.83
N PRO A 676 -19.30 23.85 21.68
CA PRO A 676 -18.04 23.15 21.40
C PRO A 676 -18.05 22.33 20.10
N GLU A 677 -19.20 21.78 19.71
CA GLU A 677 -19.37 21.09 18.42
C GLU A 677 -19.18 22.03 17.24
N ARG A 678 -19.76 23.24 17.30
CA ARG A 678 -19.62 24.27 16.26
C ARG A 678 -18.19 24.75 16.12
N GLN A 679 -17.50 24.98 17.23
CA GLN A 679 -16.08 25.36 17.21
C GLN A 679 -15.20 24.26 16.59
N THR A 680 -15.51 23.00 16.88
CA THR A 680 -14.82 21.84 16.29
C THR A 680 -15.09 21.77 14.78
N ALA A 681 -16.34 21.95 14.36
CA ALA A 681 -16.74 21.95 12.96
C ALA A 681 -16.04 23.08 12.17
N GLU A 682 -16.05 24.31 12.69
CA GLU A 682 -15.39 25.47 12.07
C GLU A 682 -13.86 25.26 11.95
N ALA A 683 -13.22 24.66 12.96
CA ALA A 683 -11.78 24.37 12.91
C ALA A 683 -11.41 23.28 11.89
N HIS A 684 -12.33 22.39 11.54
CA HIS A 684 -12.08 21.24 10.65
C HIS A 684 -12.59 21.47 9.21
N ALA A 685 -13.44 22.47 8.98
CA ALA A 685 -13.97 22.80 7.66
C ALA A 685 -12.88 23.10 6.60
N PRO A 686 -11.82 23.89 6.90
CA PRO A 686 -10.73 24.12 5.93
C PRO A 686 -9.97 22.83 5.60
N ARG A 687 -9.84 21.91 6.57
CA ARG A 687 -9.17 20.61 6.38
C ARG A 687 -10.01 19.69 5.50
N LEU A 688 -11.34 19.69 5.66
CA LEU A 688 -12.25 18.93 4.80
C LEU A 688 -12.21 19.45 3.35
N ALA A 689 -12.21 20.77 3.16
CA ALA A 689 -12.06 21.37 1.84
C ALA A 689 -10.74 20.98 1.17
N ALA A 690 -9.63 21.01 1.92
CA ALA A 690 -8.33 20.57 1.43
C ALA A 690 -8.30 19.07 1.11
N ALA A 691 -8.93 18.23 1.94
CA ALA A 691 -9.00 16.78 1.73
C ALA A 691 -9.79 16.41 0.46
N LEU A 692 -10.87 17.13 0.14
CA LEU A 692 -11.63 16.95 -1.09
C LEU A 692 -10.81 17.33 -2.34
N ALA A 693 -10.04 18.43 -2.26
CA ALA A 693 -9.12 18.82 -3.34
C ALA A 693 -7.99 17.79 -3.54
N ASP A 694 -7.38 17.33 -2.44
CA ASP A 694 -6.34 16.30 -2.45
C ASP A 694 -6.86 14.95 -2.98
N TYR A 695 -8.13 14.62 -2.72
CA TYR A 695 -8.76 13.44 -3.30
C TYR A 695 -8.85 13.52 -4.82
N GLY A 696 -9.20 14.66 -5.38
CA GLY A 696 -9.19 14.85 -6.84
C GLY A 696 -7.79 14.64 -7.44
N LEU A 697 -6.76 15.17 -6.79
CA LEU A 697 -5.37 14.96 -7.18
C LEU A 697 -4.95 13.48 -7.11
N ALA A 698 -5.39 12.79 -6.07
CA ALA A 698 -5.15 11.36 -5.92
C ALA A 698 -5.86 10.54 -7.00
N VAL A 699 -7.09 10.91 -7.38
CA VAL A 699 -7.84 10.26 -8.46
C VAL A 699 -7.11 10.40 -9.80
N ASP A 700 -6.62 11.60 -10.14
CA ASP A 700 -5.83 11.80 -11.37
C ASP A 700 -4.53 10.99 -11.36
N PHE A 701 -3.86 10.93 -10.20
CA PHE A 701 -2.67 10.10 -10.05
C PHE A 701 -2.96 8.62 -10.32
N GLU A 702 -3.98 8.06 -9.66
CA GLU A 702 -4.31 6.64 -9.79
C GLU A 702 -4.80 6.31 -11.20
N ARG A 703 -5.57 7.22 -11.82
CA ARG A 703 -6.02 7.08 -13.20
C ARG A 703 -4.82 7.00 -14.14
N HIS A 704 -3.84 7.88 -13.96
CA HIS A 704 -2.63 7.87 -14.75
C HIS A 704 -1.85 6.56 -14.58
N GLN A 705 -1.71 6.05 -13.34
CA GLN A 705 -1.07 4.75 -13.09
C GLN A 705 -1.79 3.60 -13.81
N ILE A 706 -3.12 3.54 -13.72
CA ILE A 706 -3.95 2.52 -14.38
C ILE A 706 -3.74 2.52 -15.90
N VAL A 707 -3.77 3.71 -16.51
CA VAL A 707 -3.60 3.86 -17.96
C VAL A 707 -2.17 3.50 -18.39
N THR A 708 -1.16 3.95 -17.63
CA THR A 708 0.24 3.67 -17.93
C THR A 708 0.54 2.17 -17.82
N GLN A 709 0.11 1.50 -16.75
CA GLN A 709 0.27 0.05 -16.58
C GLN A 709 -0.44 -0.72 -17.70
N HIS A 710 -1.62 -0.27 -18.14
CA HIS A 710 -2.33 -0.89 -19.25
C HIS A 710 -1.60 -0.73 -20.59
N ARG A 711 -0.99 0.43 -20.84
CA ARG A 711 -0.15 0.65 -22.04
C ARG A 711 1.09 -0.22 -22.03
N GLU A 712 1.74 -0.38 -20.87
CA GLU A 712 2.87 -1.30 -20.71
C GLU A 712 2.45 -2.75 -20.95
N GLU A 713 1.27 -3.14 -20.47
CA GLU A 713 0.66 -4.45 -20.75
C GLU A 713 0.38 -4.64 -22.25
N GLN A 714 -0.19 -3.64 -22.92
CA GLN A 714 -0.41 -3.65 -24.38
C GLN A 714 0.92 -3.81 -25.13
N ALA A 715 1.95 -3.04 -24.76
CA ALA A 715 3.27 -3.12 -25.35
C ALA A 715 3.89 -4.51 -25.16
N ARG A 716 3.74 -5.09 -23.96
CA ARG A 716 4.19 -6.45 -23.67
C ARG A 716 3.47 -7.49 -24.52
N GLN A 717 2.15 -7.42 -24.62
CA GLN A 717 1.33 -8.42 -25.33
C GLN A 717 1.54 -8.37 -26.85
N ARG A 718 1.91 -7.20 -27.40
CA ARG A 718 2.28 -7.01 -28.83
C ARG A 718 3.60 -7.68 -29.21
N VAL A 719 4.44 -8.07 -28.25
CA VAL A 719 5.70 -8.76 -28.55
C VAL A 719 5.41 -10.21 -28.95
N GLU A 720 5.71 -10.55 -30.19
CA GLU A 720 5.73 -11.95 -30.64
C GLU A 720 7.02 -12.63 -30.18
N ILE A 721 6.93 -13.89 -29.73
CA ILE A 721 8.11 -14.75 -29.56
C ILE A 721 8.21 -15.63 -30.80
N PRO A 722 9.20 -15.38 -31.68
CA PRO A 722 9.34 -16.15 -32.91
C PRO A 722 9.75 -17.58 -32.58
N ARG A 723 9.36 -18.51 -33.45
CA ARG A 723 9.79 -19.91 -33.36
C ARG A 723 11.29 -20.00 -33.68
N PRO A 724 12.10 -20.62 -32.81
CA PRO A 724 13.50 -20.86 -33.13
C PRO A 724 13.66 -21.72 -34.39
N SER A 725 14.64 -21.40 -35.23
CA SER A 725 15.02 -22.15 -36.41
C SER A 725 15.49 -23.56 -36.03
N GLU A 726 15.37 -24.51 -36.96
CA GLU A 726 15.92 -25.87 -36.76
C GLU A 726 17.43 -25.83 -36.50
N GLY A 727 18.15 -24.88 -37.09
CA GLY A 727 19.57 -24.64 -36.82
C GLY A 727 19.81 -24.24 -35.36
N LEU A 728 19.05 -23.27 -34.84
CA LEU A 728 19.17 -22.84 -33.45
C LEU A 728 18.73 -23.95 -32.47
N LEU A 729 17.65 -24.68 -32.76
CA LEU A 729 17.21 -25.82 -31.94
C LEU A 729 18.25 -26.94 -31.93
N GLY A 730 18.87 -27.24 -33.07
CA GLY A 730 19.96 -28.21 -33.18
C GLY A 730 21.16 -27.82 -32.32
N VAL A 731 21.51 -26.53 -32.29
CA VAL A 731 22.56 -26.01 -31.41
C VAL A 731 22.15 -26.12 -29.94
N LEU A 732 20.96 -25.67 -29.55
CA LEU A 732 20.50 -25.72 -28.14
C LEU A 732 20.34 -27.15 -27.59
N LYS A 733 20.22 -28.15 -28.45
CA LYS A 733 20.18 -29.58 -28.11
C LYS A 733 21.56 -30.26 -28.08
N ALA A 734 22.59 -29.65 -28.65
CA ALA A 734 23.94 -30.21 -28.70
C ALA A 734 24.63 -30.17 -27.32
N GLU A 735 25.74 -30.90 -27.19
CA GLU A 735 26.57 -30.91 -25.98
C GLU A 735 27.20 -29.53 -25.69
N ASP A 736 27.46 -29.27 -24.41
CA ASP A 736 27.80 -27.94 -23.90
C ASP A 736 29.02 -27.26 -24.56
N HIS A 737 30.03 -28.06 -24.94
CA HIS A 737 31.24 -27.59 -25.61
C HIS A 737 31.03 -27.31 -27.10
N GLU A 738 30.04 -27.98 -27.71
CA GLU A 738 29.70 -27.86 -29.11
C GLU A 738 28.76 -26.67 -29.35
N GLN A 739 27.88 -26.36 -28.39
CA GLN A 739 27.02 -25.17 -28.38
C GLN A 739 27.82 -23.87 -28.58
N VAL A 740 28.84 -23.65 -27.74
CA VAL A 740 29.67 -22.44 -27.80
C VAL A 740 30.44 -22.36 -29.11
N ARG A 741 30.99 -23.48 -29.58
CA ARG A 741 31.74 -23.55 -30.84
C ARG A 741 30.84 -23.20 -32.04
N ARG A 742 29.65 -23.79 -32.12
CA ARG A 742 28.70 -23.57 -33.22
C ARG A 742 28.13 -22.15 -33.20
N LEU A 743 27.78 -21.59 -32.03
CA LEU A 743 27.33 -20.19 -31.91
C LEU A 743 28.44 -19.16 -32.19
N ASN A 744 29.71 -19.54 -32.02
CA ASN A 744 30.85 -18.70 -32.39
C ASN A 744 31.18 -18.78 -33.89
N ALA A 745 30.97 -19.94 -34.50
CA ALA A 745 31.15 -20.14 -35.93
C ALA A 745 30.02 -19.51 -36.78
N GLU A 746 28.81 -19.39 -36.22
CA GLU A 746 27.63 -18.87 -36.93
C GLU A 746 27.00 -17.64 -36.25
N PRO A 747 27.42 -16.41 -36.64
CA PRO A 747 26.90 -15.16 -36.09
C PRO A 747 25.40 -14.92 -36.31
N THR A 748 24.79 -15.62 -37.27
CA THR A 748 23.35 -15.57 -37.56
C THR A 748 22.54 -16.26 -36.46
N LEU A 749 22.91 -17.48 -36.07
CA LEU A 749 22.26 -18.23 -34.98
C LEU A 749 22.43 -17.53 -33.62
N ARG A 750 23.56 -16.87 -33.40
CA ARG A 750 23.76 -16.05 -32.18
C ARG A 750 22.77 -14.89 -32.11
N ARG A 751 22.63 -14.12 -33.20
CA ARG A 751 21.67 -13.00 -33.27
C ARG A 751 20.23 -13.49 -33.12
N GLU A 752 19.91 -14.65 -33.66
CA GLU A 752 18.61 -15.30 -33.49
C GLU A 752 18.34 -15.65 -32.01
N LEU A 753 19.30 -16.28 -31.32
CA LEU A 753 19.20 -16.59 -29.90
C LEU A 753 19.02 -15.34 -29.03
N GLU A 754 19.75 -14.27 -29.33
CA GLU A 754 19.63 -12.97 -28.66
C GLU A 754 18.24 -12.36 -28.88
N ALA A 755 17.74 -12.38 -30.12
CA ALA A 755 16.41 -11.87 -30.47
C ALA A 755 15.29 -12.64 -29.75
N VAL A 756 15.35 -13.98 -29.74
CA VAL A 756 14.36 -14.81 -29.03
C VAL A 756 14.44 -14.58 -27.52
N THR A 757 15.64 -14.51 -26.93
CA THR A 757 15.82 -14.27 -25.49
C THR A 757 15.30 -12.88 -25.07
N LEU A 758 15.51 -11.88 -25.92
CA LEU A 758 14.96 -10.53 -25.72
C LEU A 758 13.44 -10.53 -25.81
N ALA A 759 12.86 -11.21 -26.81
CA ALA A 759 11.41 -11.36 -26.97
C ALA A 759 10.77 -12.04 -25.75
N ILE A 760 11.36 -13.13 -25.24
CA ILE A 760 10.94 -13.80 -24.00
C ILE A 760 10.96 -12.81 -22.81
N THR A 761 12.04 -12.05 -22.67
CA THR A 761 12.17 -11.11 -21.55
C THR A 761 11.13 -9.99 -21.60
N LYS A 762 10.83 -9.49 -22.80
CA LYS A 762 9.84 -8.43 -23.02
C LYS A 762 8.40 -8.94 -22.91
N ARG A 763 8.11 -10.15 -23.39
CA ARG A 763 6.75 -10.71 -23.53
C ARG A 763 6.16 -11.28 -22.24
N LEU A 764 6.98 -11.93 -21.40
CA LEU A 764 6.46 -12.62 -20.22
C LEU A 764 6.25 -11.67 -19.03
N SER A 765 5.11 -11.82 -18.36
CA SER A 765 4.80 -11.19 -17.07
C SER A 765 5.71 -11.72 -15.94
N PRO A 766 5.77 -11.05 -14.78
CA PRO A 766 6.53 -11.55 -13.62
C PRO A 766 6.08 -12.94 -13.15
N ALA A 767 4.77 -13.20 -13.17
CA ALA A 767 4.20 -14.50 -12.81
C ALA A 767 4.61 -15.58 -13.83
N GLU A 768 4.51 -15.28 -15.13
CA GLU A 768 4.90 -16.19 -16.20
C GLU A 768 6.41 -16.47 -16.18
N LYS A 769 7.24 -15.49 -15.86
CA LYS A 769 8.69 -15.67 -15.64
C LYS A 769 8.98 -16.60 -14.47
N THR A 770 8.19 -16.51 -13.40
CA THR A 770 8.29 -17.39 -12.23
C THR A 770 7.89 -18.82 -12.61
N ASP A 771 6.78 -18.99 -13.33
CA ASP A 771 6.34 -20.31 -13.81
C ASP A 771 7.33 -20.93 -14.80
N LEU A 772 7.92 -20.12 -15.69
CA LEU A 772 8.97 -20.54 -16.62
C LEU A 772 10.22 -21.04 -15.86
N LYS A 773 10.63 -20.34 -14.80
CA LYS A 773 11.77 -20.74 -13.95
C LYS A 773 11.46 -21.96 -13.08
N GLY A 774 10.25 -22.04 -12.54
CA GLY A 774 9.79 -23.14 -11.69
C GLY A 774 9.46 -24.41 -12.47
N GLY A 775 9.44 -24.34 -13.80
CA GLY A 775 9.13 -25.49 -14.64
C GLY A 775 7.64 -25.82 -14.75
N ASN A 776 6.76 -24.90 -14.35
CA ASN A 776 5.30 -25.05 -14.38
C ASN A 776 4.74 -24.87 -15.81
N VAL A 777 5.14 -25.74 -16.73
CA VAL A 777 4.79 -25.63 -18.17
C VAL A 777 3.27 -25.53 -18.38
N THR A 778 2.47 -26.26 -17.60
CA THR A 778 1.01 -26.22 -17.70
C THR A 778 0.42 -24.84 -17.38
N ARG A 779 0.89 -24.18 -16.30
CA ARG A 779 0.43 -22.84 -15.92
C ARG A 779 0.91 -21.78 -16.90
N LEU A 780 2.18 -21.88 -17.30
CA LEU A 780 2.79 -21.01 -18.30
C LEU A 780 2.03 -21.05 -19.63
N SER A 781 1.77 -22.26 -20.15
CA SER A 781 1.03 -22.47 -21.40
C SER A 781 -0.40 -21.93 -21.31
N SER A 782 -1.06 -22.14 -20.17
CA SER A 782 -2.43 -21.64 -19.96
C SER A 782 -2.49 -20.11 -19.91
N SER A 783 -1.56 -19.47 -19.17
CA SER A 783 -1.45 -18.01 -19.08
C SER A 783 -1.20 -17.35 -20.44
N LEU A 784 -0.27 -17.93 -21.21
CA LEU A 784 0.08 -17.44 -22.54
C LEU A 784 -0.95 -17.84 -23.61
N GLY A 785 -1.91 -18.72 -23.28
CA GLY A 785 -2.85 -19.35 -24.20
C GLY A 785 -2.15 -19.99 -25.41
N ILE A 786 -1.11 -20.78 -25.13
CA ILE A 786 -0.34 -21.57 -26.10
C ILE A 786 -0.42 -23.06 -25.75
N SER A 787 -0.05 -23.94 -26.68
CA SER A 787 -0.02 -25.38 -26.43
C SER A 787 1.06 -25.76 -25.39
N GLN A 788 0.92 -26.94 -24.75
CA GLN A 788 1.96 -27.45 -23.86
C GLN A 788 3.28 -27.72 -24.59
N ALA A 789 3.23 -28.10 -25.88
CA ALA A 789 4.43 -28.27 -26.70
C ALA A 789 5.16 -26.94 -26.92
N GLN A 790 4.43 -25.84 -27.19
CA GLN A 790 5.00 -24.50 -27.28
C GLN A 790 5.58 -24.04 -25.93
N GLY A 791 4.89 -24.30 -24.81
CA GLY A 791 5.39 -24.00 -23.47
C GLY A 791 6.68 -24.77 -23.11
N ALA A 792 6.75 -26.04 -23.49
CA ALA A 792 7.95 -26.86 -23.30
C ALA A 792 9.12 -26.37 -24.16
N SER A 793 8.85 -25.98 -25.41
CA SER A 793 9.85 -25.39 -26.31
C SER A 793 10.36 -24.02 -25.80
N LEU A 794 9.47 -23.17 -25.31
CA LEU A 794 9.80 -21.89 -24.68
C LEU A 794 10.71 -22.08 -23.46
N ARG A 795 10.42 -23.08 -22.62
CA ARG A 795 11.25 -23.46 -21.47
C ARG A 795 12.63 -23.95 -21.91
N LEU A 796 12.69 -24.85 -22.88
CA LEU A 796 13.95 -25.37 -23.40
C LEU A 796 14.88 -24.25 -23.88
N VAL A 797 14.33 -23.31 -24.66
CA VAL A 797 15.08 -22.16 -25.16
C VAL A 797 15.58 -21.28 -24.01
N HIS A 798 14.73 -20.99 -23.03
CA HIS A 798 15.09 -20.16 -21.88
C HIS A 798 16.20 -20.80 -21.02
N GLU A 799 16.07 -22.08 -20.68
CA GLU A 799 17.06 -22.80 -19.86
C GLU A 799 18.43 -22.86 -20.54
N ARG A 800 18.45 -23.19 -21.84
CA ARG A 800 19.69 -23.31 -22.61
C ARG A 800 20.34 -21.96 -22.89
N ALA A 801 19.56 -20.91 -23.19
CA ALA A 801 20.06 -19.55 -23.32
C ALA A 801 20.70 -19.04 -22.02
N ARG A 802 20.07 -19.34 -20.87
CA ARG A 802 20.59 -18.96 -19.55
C ARG A 802 21.89 -19.69 -19.21
N ALA A 803 21.95 -21.01 -19.44
CA ALA A 803 23.14 -21.81 -19.21
C ALA A 803 24.35 -21.33 -20.05
N LEU A 804 24.08 -20.85 -21.27
CA LEU A 804 25.09 -20.24 -22.14
C LEU A 804 25.57 -18.88 -21.59
N GLN A 805 24.65 -18.00 -21.19
CA GLN A 805 24.99 -16.70 -20.60
C GLN A 805 25.81 -16.83 -19.32
N ASP A 806 25.45 -17.76 -18.43
CA ASP A 806 26.18 -18.03 -17.18
C ASP A 806 27.62 -18.50 -17.46
N ARG A 807 27.84 -19.28 -18.54
CA ARG A 807 29.18 -19.73 -18.97
C ARG A 807 30.02 -18.60 -19.54
N THR A 808 29.45 -17.77 -20.41
CA THR A 808 30.15 -16.60 -20.97
C THR A 808 30.56 -15.62 -19.86
N GLN A 809 29.72 -15.41 -18.85
CA GLN A 809 30.05 -14.59 -17.69
C GLN A 809 31.18 -15.18 -16.84
N ARG A 810 31.22 -16.51 -16.66
CA ARG A 810 32.33 -17.19 -15.95
C ARG A 810 33.65 -17.05 -16.71
N GLN A 811 33.66 -17.32 -18.03
CA GLN A 811 34.85 -17.14 -18.86
C GLN A 811 35.35 -15.70 -18.88
N SER A 812 34.45 -14.71 -18.93
CA SER A 812 34.83 -13.29 -18.85
C SER A 812 35.41 -12.91 -17.49
N ARG A 813 34.89 -13.47 -16.38
CA ARG A 813 35.45 -13.29 -15.03
C ARG A 813 36.81 -13.97 -14.87
N ASP A 814 37.01 -15.13 -15.47
CA ASP A 814 38.28 -15.86 -15.42
C ASP A 814 39.36 -15.16 -16.27
N LEU A 815 38.99 -14.61 -17.44
CA LEU A 815 39.87 -13.75 -18.26
C LEU A 815 40.23 -12.43 -17.54
N ALA A 816 39.26 -11.82 -16.85
CA ALA A 816 39.51 -10.61 -16.06
C ALA A 816 40.44 -10.88 -14.86
N ARG A 817 40.32 -12.06 -14.22
CA ARG A 817 41.23 -12.51 -13.16
C ARG A 817 42.63 -12.85 -13.69
N ALA A 818 42.74 -13.49 -14.86
CA ALA A 818 44.01 -13.78 -15.50
C ALA A 818 44.75 -12.49 -15.91
N ASN A 819 44.04 -11.52 -16.50
CA ASN A 819 44.62 -10.22 -16.83
C ASN A 819 45.02 -9.41 -15.58
N GLN A 820 44.32 -9.56 -14.45
CA GLN A 820 44.75 -8.95 -13.16
C GLN A 820 46.00 -9.60 -12.55
N LEU A 821 46.28 -10.87 -12.87
CA LEU A 821 47.48 -11.59 -12.43
C LEU A 821 48.68 -11.25 -13.32
N ASP A 822 48.48 -11.03 -14.62
CA ASP A 822 49.53 -10.61 -15.56
C ASP A 822 49.92 -9.13 -15.41
N ILE A 823 49.05 -8.27 -14.87
CA ILE A 823 49.40 -6.86 -14.52
C ILE A 823 50.19 -6.77 -13.20
N ARG A 824 50.28 -7.87 -12.43
CA ARG A 824 51.04 -7.96 -11.16
C ARG A 824 52.35 -8.76 -11.29
N ARG A 825 52.74 -9.16 -12.50
CA ARG A 825 54.09 -9.62 -12.86
C ARG A 825 54.75 -8.58 -13.73
#